data_AF-A0A9D8XBB2-F1
#
_entry.id   AF-A0A9D8XBB2-F1
#
_cell.length_a   1.000
_cell.length_b   1.000
_cell.length_c   1.000
_cell.angle_alpha   90.00
_cell.angle_beta   90.00
_cell.angle_gamma   90.00
#
_symmetry.space_group_name_H-M   'P 1'
#
loop_
_entity.id
_entity.type
_entity.pdbx_description
1 polymer ?
#
loop_
_entity_poly.entity_id
_entity_poly.type
_entity_poly.pdbx_seq_one_letter_code
_entity_poly.pdbx_strand_id
1 'polypeptide(L)'
;ADGSDIHTISVNNVTEFDPSVLPDGRILFGRWEYIDKNALTIQSLWSVYPDGTNETAYFANNMVFPEAILQAKPVPGEPNLVVGTFAPHNAPPRGTIAFIDISAGVQNSVSGKNDEKAITNLEYPDRPTNDRGQSCDPWALDKTLVLYSGQMMNPTNGGKFNSLMLIDDKGNKTELLSSATIDLHTPIPVVPRPVPPVLVDNTDRSKTTGSFFVTDVYEGLKGVKRGAVKWLRVVEETSRVSASPGSNGLNQTFGISAALAWSPKIYHGIVPVCEDGSVSFEAPSGRAIYFQLLDENYRLIRSMRTFIQAAPGTARSCTGCHEYGPPMGKPGPMKMAAKSLPLVPQDESWGSGYLDYPSMIQPIFDRKCVRCHGGDEGIAAGLDLSSSPTRLFNISYDNLTSRRETQYHVDLISAICCMNGTAYWSCRIFQPYEHGSGNAPLAERVLNDPTHKALLTKEERELLFTWIDSNGLYFGTWNYTQSGPILRPWEQAANQIREVIKNSSCRECHTNEKGEIGRFENDWINLEKPEYSRVLRAPMALKTEEAQSALKAGKKLDGNLLGIGACRNAKFDQKFRRLGIMSGGRYEHAVRPLDSFPTQVWKPVAASDPNSGEPVVSIQSTDDAVYRQILSIIKRASRQAYASPRIDMPGAFELNGGAIAGRSRQILPQPLPEKMPKIELSLTLSGKPELSWPNDKRVIGLAAEIHRGEKPDFALSEKTLVGTTEMNRFIDADAKQGKWFYAVRFVCDPALTCGTCRVSGDTISELNALAEGIIPERKSIVNRCPLSMFQPKKSEPVYVGSLDVPEQKSAPVSLPRELFSMETVDLGTDRGWFSVLTEEDLNARGFLAVSFDIKFTEPGIMPVPVGYGVWNRSGWFIQKFQEKWRFHLSGTDCDSASPVPLNEWLHMDFIVENGQMRIQQNGQTVAQVPVSKSLADWFGDLYLGQYSGSQAPEYQFRGEMKNLRIWGN
;
A
#
# COMPACT_ATOMS: atom_id res chain seq x y z
N ALA A 1 -38.14 10.27 -15.60
CA ALA A 1 -38.39 11.24 -14.49
C ALA A 1 -38.87 10.53 -13.23
N ASP A 2 -39.63 9.45 -13.39
CA ASP A 2 -39.97 8.45 -12.37
C ASP A 2 -38.78 7.67 -11.77
N GLY A 3 -37.56 7.87 -12.31
CA GLY A 3 -36.33 7.28 -11.77
C GLY A 3 -36.06 5.84 -12.21
N SER A 4 -36.77 5.34 -13.23
CA SER A 4 -36.60 3.96 -13.70
C SER A 4 -35.31 3.70 -14.51
N ASP A 5 -34.63 4.75 -14.99
CA ASP A 5 -33.42 4.68 -15.84
C ASP A 5 -32.21 5.41 -15.21
N ILE A 6 -31.94 5.14 -13.92
CA ILE A 6 -30.75 5.69 -13.25
C ILE A 6 -29.50 4.95 -13.72
N HIS A 7 -28.51 5.69 -14.20
CA HIS A 7 -27.21 5.15 -14.64
C HIS A 7 -26.07 6.11 -14.25
N THR A 8 -24.86 5.57 -14.18
CA THR A 8 -23.65 6.33 -13.88
C THR A 8 -23.16 7.07 -15.13
N ILE A 9 -22.92 8.37 -15.01
CA ILE A 9 -22.37 9.20 -16.09
C ILE A 9 -20.86 9.50 -15.91
N SER A 10 -20.25 8.98 -14.84
CA SER A 10 -18.83 9.17 -14.52
C SER A 10 -18.26 7.93 -13.82
N VAL A 11 -16.99 7.65 -14.10
CA VAL A 11 -16.20 6.54 -13.54
C VAL A 11 -15.25 6.98 -12.42
N ASN A 12 -15.33 8.22 -11.91
CA ASN A 12 -14.38 8.70 -10.89
C ASN A 12 -14.32 7.77 -9.67
N ASN A 13 -13.14 7.29 -9.32
CA ASN A 13 -12.89 6.38 -8.20
C ASN A 13 -12.88 7.08 -6.84
N VAL A 14 -12.97 8.42 -6.83
CA VAL A 14 -12.96 9.24 -5.63
C VAL A 14 -14.33 9.94 -5.44
N THR A 15 -14.37 11.27 -5.32
CA THR A 15 -15.58 12.05 -5.04
C THR A 15 -15.86 13.04 -6.16
N GLU A 16 -17.13 13.14 -6.55
CA GLU A 16 -17.68 14.20 -7.41
C GLU A 16 -18.89 14.82 -6.71
N PHE A 17 -19.06 16.14 -6.85
CA PHE A 17 -20.02 16.89 -6.04
C PHE A 17 -20.55 18.14 -6.76
N ASP A 18 -21.60 18.72 -6.19
CA ASP A 18 -22.23 19.97 -6.62
C ASP A 18 -22.56 20.07 -8.13
N PRO A 19 -23.32 19.11 -8.70
CA PRO A 19 -23.69 19.18 -10.10
C PRO A 19 -24.60 20.37 -10.41
N SER A 20 -24.39 21.01 -11.55
CA SER A 20 -25.17 22.14 -12.06
C SER A 20 -25.27 22.07 -13.59
N VAL A 21 -26.37 22.55 -14.18
CA VAL A 21 -26.56 22.51 -15.64
C VAL A 21 -26.07 23.82 -16.25
N LEU A 22 -25.13 23.74 -17.19
CA LEU A 22 -24.64 24.87 -17.97
C LEU A 22 -25.67 25.32 -19.02
N PRO A 23 -25.60 26.58 -19.51
CA PRO A 23 -26.53 27.10 -20.51
C PRO A 23 -26.55 26.32 -21.83
N ASP A 24 -25.51 25.55 -22.12
CA ASP A 24 -25.37 24.70 -23.31
C ASP A 24 -25.80 23.24 -23.09
N GLY A 25 -26.41 22.92 -21.94
CA GLY A 25 -26.94 21.59 -21.62
C GLY A 25 -25.93 20.62 -21.02
N ARG A 26 -24.65 21.00 -20.88
CA ARG A 26 -23.66 20.21 -20.14
C ARG A 26 -23.92 20.23 -18.63
N ILE A 27 -23.43 19.20 -17.94
CA ILE A 27 -23.40 19.15 -16.47
C ILE A 27 -22.02 19.60 -16.00
N LEU A 28 -21.95 20.69 -15.23
CA LEU A 28 -20.79 21.16 -14.46
C LEU A 28 -20.77 20.51 -13.08
N PHE A 29 -19.62 20.10 -12.57
CA PHE A 29 -19.49 19.51 -11.23
C PHE A 29 -18.04 19.64 -10.70
N GLY A 30 -17.85 19.50 -9.39
CA GLY A 30 -16.53 19.39 -8.77
C GLY A 30 -16.02 17.94 -8.76
N ARG A 31 -14.71 17.73 -8.91
CA ARG A 31 -14.06 16.41 -8.98
C ARG A 31 -12.72 16.39 -8.23
N TRP A 32 -12.49 15.34 -7.44
CA TRP A 32 -11.17 15.00 -6.89
C TRP A 32 -10.36 14.22 -7.93
N GLU A 33 -9.08 14.56 -8.12
CA GLU A 33 -8.24 13.98 -9.18
C GLU A 33 -6.81 13.65 -8.69
N TYR A 34 -6.47 12.35 -8.66
CA TYR A 34 -5.26 11.81 -8.00
C TYR A 34 -4.30 11.05 -8.92
N ILE A 35 -4.47 11.06 -10.26
CA ILE A 35 -3.52 10.38 -11.16
C ILE A 35 -2.11 10.98 -11.03
N ASP A 36 -1.26 10.26 -10.30
CA ASP A 36 0.09 10.64 -9.88
C ASP A 36 0.17 12.03 -9.25
N LYS A 37 -0.94 12.54 -8.71
CA LYS A 37 -1.10 13.88 -8.12
C LYS A 37 -1.33 13.77 -6.62
N ASN A 38 -1.15 14.88 -5.90
CA ASN A 38 -1.46 14.89 -4.49
C ASN A 38 -2.93 14.59 -4.23
N ALA A 39 -3.22 13.99 -3.08
CA ALA A 39 -4.55 13.44 -2.82
C ALA A 39 -5.51 14.36 -2.08
N LEU A 40 -5.30 15.67 -2.01
CA LEU A 40 -6.24 16.54 -1.29
C LEU A 40 -6.51 17.89 -1.96
N THR A 41 -5.51 18.51 -2.61
CA THR A 41 -5.60 19.94 -2.98
C THR A 41 -6.12 20.18 -4.40
N ILE A 42 -6.57 19.13 -5.11
CA ILE A 42 -7.06 19.25 -6.49
C ILE A 42 -8.53 18.83 -6.52
N GLN A 43 -9.40 19.71 -6.03
CA GLN A 43 -10.84 19.60 -6.26
C GLN A 43 -11.26 20.61 -7.33
N SER A 44 -11.11 20.17 -8.57
CA SER A 44 -11.24 21.00 -9.77
C SER A 44 -12.66 20.94 -10.34
N LEU A 45 -12.99 21.86 -11.24
CA LEU A 45 -14.26 21.84 -11.96
C LEU A 45 -14.14 21.03 -13.25
N TRP A 46 -15.18 20.25 -13.53
CA TRP A 46 -15.31 19.41 -14.71
C TRP A 46 -16.70 19.59 -15.33
N SER A 47 -16.80 19.28 -16.63
CA SER A 47 -18.08 19.20 -17.32
C SER A 47 -18.23 17.90 -18.09
N VAL A 48 -19.46 17.40 -18.21
CA VAL A 48 -19.81 16.18 -18.98
C VAL A 48 -21.15 16.36 -19.67
N TYR A 49 -21.44 15.60 -20.71
CA TYR A 49 -22.79 15.54 -21.28
C TYR A 49 -23.71 14.69 -20.39
N PRO A 50 -25.04 14.91 -20.40
CA PRO A 50 -25.99 14.13 -19.59
C PRO A 50 -25.96 12.61 -19.83
N ASP A 51 -25.44 12.16 -20.97
CA ASP A 51 -25.26 10.74 -21.31
C ASP A 51 -23.89 10.16 -20.87
N GLY A 52 -23.07 10.96 -20.17
CA GLY A 52 -21.72 10.57 -19.74
C GLY A 52 -20.65 10.71 -20.81
N THR A 53 -20.97 11.20 -22.00
CA THR A 53 -19.98 11.47 -23.05
C THR A 53 -19.26 12.80 -22.83
N ASN A 54 -18.12 12.96 -23.51
CA ASN A 54 -17.40 14.23 -23.64
C ASN A 54 -17.01 14.90 -22.31
N GLU A 55 -16.61 14.11 -21.31
CA GLU A 55 -16.15 14.67 -20.03
C GLU A 55 -14.86 15.48 -20.22
N THR A 56 -14.72 16.63 -19.59
CA THR A 56 -13.52 17.47 -19.74
C THR A 56 -13.31 18.36 -18.54
N ALA A 57 -12.06 18.61 -18.17
CA ALA A 57 -11.72 19.58 -17.16
C ALA A 57 -12.26 20.96 -17.59
N TYR A 58 -13.03 21.58 -16.71
CA TYR A 58 -13.55 22.93 -16.88
C TYR A 58 -12.53 23.96 -16.37
N PHE A 59 -12.04 23.81 -15.13
CA PHE A 59 -11.07 24.74 -14.52
C PHE A 59 -10.28 24.11 -13.35
N ALA A 60 -9.03 24.56 -13.15
CA ALA A 60 -8.13 24.28 -12.02
C ALA A 60 -7.59 22.84 -11.84
N ASN A 61 -7.61 21.98 -12.86
CA ASN A 61 -7.10 20.60 -12.72
C ASN A 61 -5.57 20.48 -12.47
N ASN A 62 -4.81 21.56 -12.64
CA ASN A 62 -3.37 21.65 -12.36
C ASN A 62 -2.99 22.89 -11.53
N MET A 63 -3.96 23.51 -10.85
CA MET A 63 -3.69 24.60 -9.92
C MET A 63 -3.54 24.05 -8.50
N VAL A 64 -2.76 24.73 -7.66
CA VAL A 64 -2.60 24.39 -6.24
C VAL A 64 -3.64 25.09 -5.38
N PHE A 65 -3.98 26.33 -5.74
CA PHE A 65 -5.00 27.13 -5.09
C PHE A 65 -6.01 27.65 -6.12
N PRO A 66 -7.30 27.79 -5.76
CA PRO A 66 -7.90 27.33 -4.50
C PRO A 66 -7.81 25.80 -4.35
N GLU A 67 -7.73 25.30 -3.10
CA GLU A 67 -7.63 23.84 -2.86
C GLU A 67 -8.91 23.11 -3.33
N ALA A 68 -10.07 23.77 -3.19
CA ALA A 68 -11.35 23.31 -3.67
C ALA A 68 -12.21 24.42 -4.26
N ILE A 69 -12.94 24.09 -5.33
CA ILE A 69 -13.98 24.93 -5.90
C ILE A 69 -15.32 24.23 -5.69
N LEU A 70 -16.13 24.77 -4.78
CA LEU A 70 -17.40 24.20 -4.35
C LEU A 70 -18.57 24.99 -4.94
N GLN A 71 -19.72 24.33 -5.03
CA GLN A 71 -21.03 24.94 -5.26
C GLN A 71 -21.10 25.79 -6.54
N ALA A 72 -20.32 25.42 -7.57
CA ALA A 72 -20.19 26.20 -8.78
C ALA A 72 -21.48 26.23 -9.61
N LYS A 73 -21.84 27.40 -10.14
CA LYS A 73 -23.06 27.62 -10.94
C LYS A 73 -22.79 28.56 -12.11
N PRO A 74 -23.48 28.39 -13.26
CA PRO A 74 -23.39 29.35 -14.34
C PRO A 74 -23.96 30.71 -13.95
N VAL A 75 -23.37 31.78 -14.48
CA VAL A 75 -23.89 33.13 -14.32
C VAL A 75 -24.96 33.40 -15.39
N PRO A 76 -26.16 33.88 -15.03
CA PRO A 76 -27.21 34.17 -15.99
C PRO A 76 -26.76 35.16 -17.08
N GLY A 77 -27.03 34.84 -18.35
CA GLY A 77 -26.67 35.67 -19.50
C GLY A 77 -25.22 35.57 -19.96
N GLU A 78 -24.36 34.83 -19.25
CA GLU A 78 -22.91 34.77 -19.53
C GLU A 78 -22.46 33.31 -19.73
N PRO A 79 -22.31 32.81 -20.98
CA PRO A 79 -22.16 31.38 -21.26
C PRO A 79 -20.83 30.74 -20.78
N ASN A 80 -19.79 31.55 -20.56
CA ASN A 80 -18.45 31.08 -20.14
C ASN A 80 -18.10 31.45 -18.70
N LEU A 81 -19.01 32.11 -17.99
CA LEU A 81 -18.79 32.63 -16.64
C LEU A 81 -19.53 31.76 -15.63
N VAL A 82 -18.80 31.31 -14.61
CA VAL A 82 -19.38 30.60 -13.46
C VAL A 82 -19.01 31.32 -12.17
N VAL A 83 -19.87 31.22 -11.16
CA VAL A 83 -19.56 31.61 -9.78
C VAL A 83 -19.32 30.36 -8.95
N GLY A 84 -18.41 30.41 -7.99
CA GLY A 84 -18.16 29.30 -7.07
C GLY A 84 -17.58 29.77 -5.73
N THR A 85 -17.56 28.85 -4.77
CA THR A 85 -16.90 29.06 -3.47
C THR A 85 -15.51 28.45 -3.51
N PHE A 86 -14.49 29.26 -3.24
CA PHE A 86 -13.12 28.81 -3.12
C PHE A 86 -12.87 28.46 -1.67
N ALA A 87 -12.56 27.19 -1.38
CA ALA A 87 -12.45 26.69 -0.01
C ALA A 87 -11.17 25.85 0.23
N PRO A 88 -10.65 25.79 1.46
CA PRO A 88 -9.72 24.75 1.91
C PRO A 88 -10.33 23.35 1.76
N HIS A 89 -9.47 22.35 1.55
CA HIS A 89 -9.87 20.94 1.49
C HIS A 89 -10.34 20.35 2.84
N ASN A 90 -9.57 20.57 3.91
CA ASN A 90 -9.80 19.96 5.24
C ASN A 90 -10.56 20.89 6.21
N ALA A 91 -11.49 21.69 5.69
CA ALA A 91 -12.30 22.57 6.52
C ALA A 91 -13.80 22.44 6.18
N PRO A 92 -14.69 23.09 6.94
CA PRO A 92 -16.08 23.25 6.51
C PRO A 92 -16.15 23.78 5.07
N PRO A 93 -17.19 23.44 4.29
CA PRO A 93 -17.34 23.84 2.88
C PRO A 93 -17.68 25.33 2.75
N ARG A 94 -16.75 26.19 3.19
CA ARG A 94 -16.83 27.64 3.28
C ARG A 94 -15.47 28.23 2.94
N GLY A 95 -15.48 29.40 2.32
CA GLY A 95 -14.29 30.14 1.95
C GLY A 95 -14.66 31.49 1.36
N THR A 96 -14.30 31.75 0.12
CA THR A 96 -14.60 33.03 -0.56
C THR A 96 -15.43 32.86 -1.82
N ILE A 97 -16.15 33.89 -2.23
CA ILE A 97 -16.91 33.89 -3.48
C ILE A 97 -16.08 34.45 -4.63
N ALA A 98 -16.01 33.72 -5.75
CA ALA A 98 -15.29 34.15 -6.93
C ALA A 98 -16.03 33.81 -8.22
N PHE A 99 -15.88 34.67 -9.23
CA PHE A 99 -16.18 34.34 -10.61
C PHE A 99 -14.99 33.67 -11.29
N ILE A 100 -15.30 32.75 -12.21
CA ILE A 100 -14.34 32.07 -13.09
C ILE A 100 -14.81 32.28 -14.54
N ASP A 101 -14.00 32.98 -15.33
CA ASP A 101 -14.19 33.18 -16.76
C ASP A 101 -13.13 32.39 -17.54
N ILE A 102 -13.51 31.26 -18.12
CA ILE A 102 -12.58 30.42 -18.89
C ILE A 102 -12.20 31.02 -20.25
N SER A 103 -12.85 32.12 -20.66
CA SER A 103 -12.48 32.91 -21.84
C SER A 103 -11.41 33.97 -21.55
N ALA A 104 -11.21 34.34 -20.27
CA ALA A 104 -10.12 35.21 -19.85
C ALA A 104 -8.79 34.43 -19.79
N GLY A 105 -7.70 35.03 -20.28
CA GLY A 105 -6.37 34.38 -20.35
C GLY A 105 -5.81 34.15 -21.77
N VAL A 106 -6.47 34.66 -22.82
CA VAL A 106 -6.08 34.47 -24.24
C VAL A 106 -4.92 35.40 -24.66
N GLN A 107 -3.75 35.26 -24.03
CA GLN A 107 -2.48 35.66 -24.65
C GLN A 107 -1.42 34.59 -24.41
N ASN A 108 -1.09 33.86 -25.48
CA ASN A 108 0.00 32.86 -25.59
C ASN A 108 -0.12 31.58 -24.74
N SER A 109 -1.24 31.34 -24.04
CA SER A 109 -1.63 30.03 -23.50
C SER A 109 -3.02 29.65 -24.03
N VAL A 110 -3.22 28.36 -24.31
CA VAL A 110 -4.33 27.86 -25.14
C VAL A 110 -5.66 27.76 -24.36
N SER A 111 -5.69 28.05 -23.04
CA SER A 111 -6.95 28.32 -22.32
C SER A 111 -6.71 28.94 -20.93
N GLY A 112 -7.66 29.73 -20.42
CA GLY A 112 -7.70 30.16 -19.01
C GLY A 112 -7.95 29.04 -17.98
N LYS A 113 -8.06 27.77 -18.39
CA LYS A 113 -8.49 26.65 -17.53
C LYS A 113 -7.57 26.35 -16.33
N ASN A 114 -6.34 26.84 -16.30
CA ASN A 114 -5.41 26.69 -15.18
C ASN A 114 -4.63 27.99 -14.93
N ASP A 115 -5.23 29.14 -15.23
CA ASP A 115 -4.61 30.45 -15.08
C ASP A 115 -5.40 31.26 -14.04
N GLU A 116 -4.70 31.86 -13.09
CA GLU A 116 -5.32 32.72 -12.07
C GLU A 116 -6.00 33.96 -12.67
N LYS A 117 -5.62 34.37 -13.89
CA LYS A 117 -6.27 35.46 -14.64
C LYS A 117 -7.72 35.16 -15.03
N ALA A 118 -8.12 33.89 -15.01
CA ALA A 118 -9.52 33.51 -15.20
C ALA A 118 -10.37 33.79 -13.97
N ILE A 119 -9.78 34.15 -12.83
CA ILE A 119 -10.47 34.31 -11.56
C ILE A 119 -10.68 35.79 -11.24
N THR A 120 -11.91 36.13 -10.85
CA THR A 120 -12.23 37.38 -10.16
C THR A 120 -12.77 37.06 -8.77
N ASN A 121 -11.94 37.22 -7.74
CA ASN A 121 -12.36 36.97 -6.36
C ASN A 121 -13.09 38.20 -5.81
N LEU A 122 -14.37 38.06 -5.51
CA LEU A 122 -15.24 39.18 -5.14
C LEU A 122 -14.92 39.71 -3.74
N GLU A 123 -14.34 38.88 -2.88
CA GLU A 123 -14.00 39.27 -1.50
C GLU A 123 -12.54 39.72 -1.35
N TYR A 124 -11.66 39.22 -2.22
CA TYR A 124 -10.23 39.54 -2.22
C TYR A 124 -9.72 39.81 -3.65
N PRO A 125 -10.04 40.96 -4.26
CA PRO A 125 -9.68 41.24 -5.65
C PRO A 125 -8.18 41.14 -5.96
N ASP A 126 -7.32 41.51 -5.00
CA ASP A 126 -5.85 41.45 -5.14
C ASP A 126 -5.26 40.05 -4.89
N ARG A 127 -6.09 39.06 -4.54
CA ARG A 127 -5.68 37.67 -4.27
C ARG A 127 -6.67 36.69 -4.91
N PRO A 128 -6.63 36.51 -6.24
CA PRO A 128 -7.62 35.73 -6.97
C PRO A 128 -7.85 34.32 -6.40
N THR A 129 -6.79 33.60 -6.02
CA THR A 129 -6.89 32.22 -5.51
C THR A 129 -7.17 32.11 -4.01
N ASN A 130 -7.49 33.21 -3.30
CA ASN A 130 -7.70 33.17 -1.86
C ASN A 130 -8.94 32.34 -1.51
N ASP A 131 -8.74 31.22 -0.83
CA ASP A 131 -9.78 30.25 -0.48
C ASP A 131 -10.17 30.28 1.01
N ARG A 132 -9.60 31.22 1.78
CA ARG A 132 -9.87 31.36 3.22
C ARG A 132 -10.96 32.42 3.45
N GLY A 133 -12.07 32.01 4.07
CA GLY A 133 -13.21 32.87 4.40
C GLY A 133 -14.36 32.07 5.05
N GLN A 134 -15.52 32.71 5.20
CA GLN A 134 -16.72 32.13 5.82
C GLN A 134 -17.95 32.13 4.89
N SER A 135 -17.72 32.38 3.60
CA SER A 135 -18.76 32.48 2.57
C SER A 135 -18.98 31.13 1.88
N CYS A 136 -20.21 30.86 1.45
CA CYS A 136 -20.62 29.65 0.75
C CYS A 136 -21.93 29.87 -0.01
N ASP A 137 -22.36 28.85 -0.75
CA ASP A 137 -23.62 28.77 -1.49
C ASP A 137 -23.90 29.97 -2.42
N PRO A 138 -22.98 30.35 -3.32
CA PRO A 138 -23.21 31.48 -4.20
C PRO A 138 -24.30 31.18 -5.24
N TRP A 139 -25.09 32.21 -5.51
CA TRP A 139 -26.10 32.27 -6.55
C TRP A 139 -26.00 33.62 -7.26
N ALA A 140 -25.40 33.63 -8.46
CA ALA A 140 -25.33 34.83 -9.27
C ALA A 140 -26.72 35.23 -9.77
N LEU A 141 -27.10 36.49 -9.55
CA LEU A 141 -28.30 37.08 -10.16
C LEU A 141 -27.99 37.53 -11.59
N ASP A 142 -26.81 38.12 -11.77
CA ASP A 142 -26.16 38.45 -13.05
C ASP A 142 -24.63 38.55 -12.82
N LYS A 143 -23.88 39.08 -13.79
CA LYS A 143 -22.42 39.25 -13.68
C LYS A 143 -21.94 40.32 -12.69
N THR A 144 -22.85 41.14 -12.18
CA THR A 144 -22.55 42.26 -11.29
C THR A 144 -22.97 42.00 -9.85
N LEU A 145 -23.84 41.02 -9.60
CA LEU A 145 -24.43 40.81 -8.28
C LEU A 145 -24.61 39.33 -7.93
N VAL A 146 -24.10 38.94 -6.77
CA VAL A 146 -24.17 37.56 -6.26
C VAL A 146 -24.86 37.53 -4.90
N LEU A 147 -25.86 36.65 -4.77
CA LEU A 147 -26.49 36.26 -3.51
C LEU A 147 -25.71 35.08 -2.91
N TYR A 148 -25.37 35.11 -1.63
CA TYR A 148 -24.58 34.05 -1.00
C TYR A 148 -24.89 33.95 0.50
N SER A 149 -24.37 32.90 1.14
CA SER A 149 -24.40 32.71 2.60
C SER A 149 -23.04 33.07 3.18
N GLY A 150 -22.98 33.94 4.19
CA GLY A 150 -21.70 34.31 4.83
C GLY A 150 -21.83 34.92 6.21
N GLN A 151 -20.73 34.96 6.96
CA GLN A 151 -20.70 35.60 8.27
C GLN A 151 -20.43 37.10 8.14
N MET A 152 -21.24 37.89 8.85
CA MET A 152 -21.04 39.33 9.01
C MET A 152 -21.35 39.71 10.46
N MET A 153 -20.56 40.62 11.04
CA MET A 153 -20.91 41.21 12.32
C MET A 153 -22.20 42.02 12.18
N ASN A 154 -23.25 41.63 12.91
CA ASN A 154 -24.56 42.30 12.90
C ASN A 154 -25.18 42.29 14.32
N PRO A 155 -26.19 43.15 14.59
CA PRO A 155 -26.85 43.20 15.90
C PRO A 155 -27.67 41.95 16.25
N THR A 156 -28.11 41.19 15.24
CA THR A 156 -29.01 40.04 15.41
C THR A 156 -28.33 38.84 16.04
N ASN A 157 -27.12 38.50 15.58
CA ASN A 157 -26.40 37.30 16.00
C ASN A 157 -24.91 37.53 16.31
N GLY A 158 -24.41 38.77 16.20
CA GLY A 158 -23.02 39.10 16.51
C GLY A 158 -22.01 38.37 15.62
N GLY A 159 -22.39 37.99 14.40
CA GLY A 159 -21.54 37.21 13.48
C GLY A 159 -21.39 35.73 13.85
N LYS A 160 -22.21 35.21 14.77
CA LYS A 160 -22.17 33.81 15.19
C LYS A 160 -22.69 32.85 14.11
N PHE A 161 -23.70 33.27 13.37
CA PHE A 161 -24.36 32.46 12.33
C PHE A 161 -24.23 33.14 10.97
N ASN A 162 -24.21 32.33 9.90
CA ASN A 162 -24.26 32.80 8.53
C ASN A 162 -25.59 33.52 8.25
N SER A 163 -25.50 34.66 7.58
CA SER A 163 -26.61 35.46 7.05
C SER A 163 -26.70 35.27 5.53
N LEU A 164 -27.86 35.59 4.97
CA LEU A 164 -27.99 35.78 3.51
C LEU A 164 -27.47 37.17 3.14
N MET A 165 -26.57 37.20 2.18
CA MET A 165 -25.77 38.37 1.82
C MET A 165 -25.81 38.62 0.31
N LEU A 166 -25.66 39.87 -0.10
CA LEU A 166 -25.34 40.26 -1.47
C LEU A 166 -23.90 40.77 -1.53
N ILE A 167 -23.21 40.48 -2.61
CA ILE A 167 -21.92 41.08 -2.96
C ILE A 167 -21.94 41.52 -4.43
N ASP A 168 -21.46 42.73 -4.70
CA ASP A 168 -21.31 43.23 -6.07
C ASP A 168 -19.92 42.92 -6.68
N ASP A 169 -19.75 43.22 -7.97
CA ASP A 169 -18.49 43.04 -8.71
C ASP A 169 -17.33 43.92 -8.24
N LYS A 170 -17.58 44.85 -7.30
CA LYS A 170 -16.58 45.70 -6.65
C LYS A 170 -16.27 45.24 -5.22
N GLY A 171 -16.93 44.19 -4.75
CA GLY A 171 -16.76 43.62 -3.41
C GLY A 171 -17.58 44.31 -2.31
N ASN A 172 -18.54 45.18 -2.65
CA ASN A 172 -19.43 45.79 -1.68
C ASN A 172 -20.45 44.76 -1.17
N LYS A 173 -20.57 44.62 0.15
CA LYS A 173 -21.41 43.60 0.80
C LYS A 173 -22.66 44.22 1.44
N THR A 174 -23.81 43.57 1.30
CA THR A 174 -25.08 43.97 1.96
C THR A 174 -25.75 42.75 2.61
N GLU A 175 -26.17 42.87 3.88
CA GLU A 175 -26.96 41.82 4.54
C GLU A 175 -28.44 41.91 4.14
N LEU A 176 -29.00 40.79 3.71
CA LEU A 176 -30.42 40.67 3.35
C LEU A 176 -31.25 40.11 4.51
N LEU A 177 -30.75 39.08 5.16
CA LEU A 177 -31.47 38.37 6.22
C LEU A 177 -30.49 37.73 7.19
N SER A 178 -30.69 37.97 8.47
CA SER A 178 -29.96 37.33 9.56
C SER A 178 -30.92 36.64 10.54
N SER A 179 -30.43 35.60 11.21
CA SER A 179 -31.16 34.90 12.27
C SER A 179 -30.32 34.85 13.54
N ALA A 180 -30.97 35.03 14.69
CA ALA A 180 -30.34 34.96 16.01
C ALA A 180 -30.09 33.51 16.46
N THR A 181 -30.65 32.51 15.79
CA THR A 181 -30.71 31.12 16.29
C THR A 181 -30.24 30.06 15.31
N ILE A 182 -30.16 30.35 14.00
CA ILE A 182 -29.78 29.39 12.96
C ILE A 182 -28.84 30.00 11.92
N ASP A 183 -28.01 29.14 11.30
CA ASP A 183 -27.29 29.47 10.07
C ASP A 183 -28.24 29.51 8.88
N LEU A 184 -28.13 30.53 8.04
CA LEU A 184 -28.87 30.65 6.78
C LEU A 184 -27.97 30.27 5.60
N HIS A 185 -28.33 29.19 4.90
CA HIS A 185 -27.55 28.58 3.82
C HIS A 185 -28.40 28.39 2.55
N THR A 186 -27.72 28.12 1.43
CA THR A 186 -28.33 27.72 0.15
C THR A 186 -29.44 28.68 -0.35
N PRO A 187 -29.14 29.97 -0.57
CA PRO A 187 -30.12 30.88 -1.14
C PRO A 187 -30.48 30.46 -2.58
N ILE A 188 -31.77 30.25 -2.85
CA ILE A 188 -32.28 29.93 -4.18
C ILE A 188 -33.42 30.92 -4.51
N PRO A 189 -33.19 31.88 -5.43
CA PRO A 189 -34.23 32.80 -5.86
C PRO A 189 -35.28 32.08 -6.72
N VAL A 190 -36.55 32.38 -6.48
CA VAL A 190 -37.68 31.89 -7.28
C VAL A 190 -37.88 32.85 -8.46
N VAL A 191 -37.19 32.58 -9.57
CA VAL A 191 -37.23 33.41 -10.79
C VAL A 191 -37.38 32.54 -12.05
N PRO A 192 -38.07 33.02 -13.11
CA PRO A 192 -38.08 32.34 -14.40
C PRO A 192 -36.66 32.21 -14.97
N ARG A 193 -36.35 31.05 -15.58
CA ARG A 193 -35.05 30.81 -16.25
C ARG A 193 -35.26 30.13 -17.60
N PRO A 194 -34.42 30.42 -18.62
CA PRO A 194 -34.39 29.64 -19.84
C PRO A 194 -34.13 28.16 -19.55
N VAL A 195 -34.85 27.27 -20.23
CA VAL A 195 -34.59 25.83 -20.17
C VAL A 195 -33.35 25.54 -21.01
N PRO A 196 -32.26 24.98 -20.44
CA PRO A 196 -31.09 24.58 -21.22
C PRO A 196 -31.46 23.54 -22.29
N PRO A 197 -30.73 23.49 -23.43
CA PRO A 197 -30.99 22.49 -24.45
C PRO A 197 -30.76 21.07 -23.90
N VAL A 198 -31.61 20.14 -24.31
CA VAL A 198 -31.42 18.72 -24.02
C VAL A 198 -30.47 18.16 -25.09
N LEU A 199 -29.30 17.71 -24.67
CA LEU A 199 -28.34 17.06 -25.56
C LEU A 199 -28.82 15.64 -25.94
N VAL A 200 -28.53 15.22 -27.16
CA VAL A 200 -28.88 13.90 -27.67
C VAL A 200 -27.99 12.85 -27.02
N ASP A 201 -28.60 11.77 -26.50
CA ASP A 201 -27.88 10.58 -26.02
C ASP A 201 -27.33 9.82 -27.23
N ASN A 202 -26.00 9.73 -27.32
CA ASN A 202 -25.31 9.01 -28.40
C ASN A 202 -24.79 7.63 -27.96
N THR A 203 -25.10 7.20 -26.74
CA THR A 203 -24.59 5.94 -26.18
C THR A 203 -25.37 4.73 -26.69
N ASP A 204 -24.65 3.65 -26.96
CA ASP A 204 -25.24 2.32 -27.12
C ASP A 204 -24.92 1.51 -25.86
N ARG A 205 -25.84 1.57 -24.89
CA ARG A 205 -25.70 0.91 -23.59
C ARG A 205 -25.69 -0.62 -23.66
N SER A 206 -25.94 -1.22 -24.83
CA SER A 206 -25.75 -2.66 -25.04
C SER A 206 -24.28 -3.06 -25.21
N LYS A 207 -23.39 -2.09 -25.48
CA LYS A 207 -21.95 -2.29 -25.66
C LYS A 207 -21.20 -2.27 -24.33
N THR A 208 -20.05 -2.93 -24.31
CA THR A 208 -19.11 -2.95 -23.17
C THR A 208 -17.83 -2.16 -23.43
N THR A 209 -17.70 -1.57 -24.63
CA THR A 209 -16.54 -0.79 -25.07
C THR A 209 -16.99 0.51 -25.71
N GLY A 210 -16.08 1.48 -25.74
CA GLY A 210 -16.13 2.66 -26.59
C GLY A 210 -14.79 2.82 -27.32
N SER A 211 -14.69 3.80 -28.21
CA SER A 211 -13.49 4.05 -29.00
C SER A 211 -12.90 5.43 -28.78
N PHE A 212 -11.59 5.54 -28.98
CA PHE A 212 -10.83 6.78 -28.95
C PHE A 212 -10.17 7.03 -30.28
N PHE A 213 -10.04 8.32 -30.62
CA PHE A 213 -9.28 8.78 -31.77
C PHE A 213 -8.43 9.99 -31.37
N VAL A 214 -7.13 9.90 -31.55
CA VAL A 214 -6.22 11.05 -31.40
C VAL A 214 -5.78 11.48 -32.80
N THR A 215 -6.01 12.74 -33.12
CA THR A 215 -5.75 13.30 -34.45
C THR A 215 -4.25 13.35 -34.73
N ASP A 216 -3.46 13.87 -33.79
CA ASP A 216 -2.01 13.92 -33.88
C ASP A 216 -1.38 14.02 -32.49
N VAL A 217 -0.72 12.95 -32.03
CA VAL A 217 -0.09 12.92 -30.70
C VAL A 217 0.99 13.99 -30.52
N TYR A 218 1.55 14.54 -31.61
CA TYR A 218 2.61 15.55 -31.54
C TYR A 218 2.10 16.95 -31.20
N GLU A 219 0.80 17.19 -31.32
CA GLU A 219 0.18 18.42 -30.85
C GLU A 219 0.25 18.44 -29.30
N GLY A 220 0.98 19.42 -28.76
CA GLY A 220 1.31 19.52 -27.33
C GLY A 220 2.64 18.87 -26.90
N LEU A 221 3.40 18.21 -27.77
CA LEU A 221 4.70 17.58 -27.46
C LEU A 221 5.90 18.41 -27.93
N LYS A 222 6.01 19.66 -27.47
CA LYS A 222 7.13 20.56 -27.84
C LYS A 222 8.48 19.89 -27.55
N GLY A 223 9.37 19.89 -28.55
CA GLY A 223 10.72 19.32 -28.43
C GLY A 223 10.83 17.83 -28.78
N VAL A 224 9.72 17.11 -28.97
CA VAL A 224 9.73 15.71 -29.39
C VAL A 224 9.73 15.63 -30.92
N LYS A 225 10.66 14.88 -31.50
CA LYS A 225 10.74 14.68 -32.95
C LYS A 225 9.59 13.78 -33.45
N ARG A 226 8.99 14.13 -34.58
CA ARG A 226 8.01 13.24 -35.25
C ARG A 226 8.65 11.90 -35.58
N GLY A 227 7.91 10.81 -35.37
CA GLY A 227 8.38 9.44 -35.45
C GLY A 227 8.98 8.89 -34.14
N ALA A 228 9.28 9.71 -33.13
CA ALA A 228 9.81 9.24 -31.84
C ALA A 228 8.76 8.50 -30.99
N VAL A 229 7.47 8.83 -31.13
CA VAL A 229 6.38 8.16 -30.43
C VAL A 229 6.03 6.92 -31.25
N LYS A 230 6.15 5.75 -30.64
CA LYS A 230 5.85 4.46 -31.29
C LYS A 230 4.55 3.85 -30.78
N TRP A 231 4.26 4.02 -29.50
CA TRP A 231 3.14 3.36 -28.84
C TRP A 231 2.34 4.33 -27.99
N LEU A 232 1.03 4.09 -27.93
CA LEU A 232 0.15 4.61 -26.89
C LEU A 232 -0.24 3.42 -26.00
N ARG A 233 0.04 3.53 -24.71
CA ARG A 233 -0.36 2.57 -23.68
C ARG A 233 -1.65 3.02 -23.01
N VAL A 234 -2.58 2.10 -22.81
CA VAL A 234 -3.86 2.33 -22.12
C VAL A 234 -3.79 1.75 -20.72
N VAL A 235 -4.00 2.60 -19.71
CA VAL A 235 -3.91 2.25 -18.29
C VAL A 235 -5.21 2.63 -17.59
N GLU A 236 -5.68 1.78 -16.67
CA GLU A 236 -6.82 2.03 -15.79
C GLU A 236 -6.35 2.30 -14.36
N GLU A 237 -6.90 3.34 -13.75
CA GLU A 237 -6.78 3.62 -12.31
C GLU A 237 -7.93 2.94 -11.57
N THR A 238 -7.62 2.13 -10.55
CA THR A 238 -8.64 1.35 -9.85
C THR A 238 -9.23 2.09 -8.65
N SER A 239 -10.45 1.71 -8.24
CA SER A 239 -10.98 2.09 -6.92
C SER A 239 -10.77 0.97 -5.91
N ARG A 240 -10.91 1.29 -4.63
CA ARG A 240 -11.04 0.30 -3.55
C ARG A 240 -12.48 0.29 -3.05
N VAL A 241 -13.11 -0.88 -3.06
CA VAL A 241 -14.43 -1.09 -2.44
C VAL A 241 -14.41 -2.16 -1.34
N SER A 242 -13.27 -2.86 -1.17
CA SER A 242 -13.04 -3.76 -0.05
C SER A 242 -12.62 -3.02 1.23
N ALA A 243 -12.85 -3.65 2.39
CA ALA A 243 -12.36 -3.15 3.67
C ALA A 243 -10.83 -2.99 3.68
N SER A 244 -10.32 -2.19 4.61
CA SER A 244 -8.89 -1.93 4.79
C SER A 244 -8.35 -2.61 6.06
N PRO A 245 -7.12 -3.15 6.05
CA PRO A 245 -6.55 -3.88 7.21
C PRO A 245 -6.15 -2.99 8.41
N GLY A 246 -6.87 -1.90 8.66
CA GLY A 246 -6.62 -1.01 9.78
C GLY A 246 -7.25 0.37 9.62
N SER A 247 -7.35 1.08 10.75
CA SER A 247 -7.95 2.42 10.85
C SER A 247 -6.91 3.55 10.95
N ASN A 248 -5.61 3.26 10.91
CA ASN A 248 -4.58 4.28 11.01
C ASN A 248 -4.27 4.93 9.64
N GLY A 249 -3.60 6.09 9.65
CA GLY A 249 -3.22 6.83 8.44
C GLY A 249 -2.20 6.13 7.53
N LEU A 250 -1.77 4.90 7.85
CA LEU A 250 -1.00 4.02 6.97
C LEU A 250 -1.83 2.76 6.65
N ASN A 251 -3.15 2.95 6.49
CA ASN A 251 -3.99 1.98 5.83
C ASN A 251 -3.42 1.74 4.42
N GLN A 252 -3.57 0.54 3.87
CA GLN A 252 -2.82 0.05 2.70
C GLN A 252 -2.76 1.03 1.51
N THR A 253 -3.73 1.94 1.36
CA THR A 253 -3.74 3.04 0.39
C THR A 253 -2.46 3.90 0.40
N PHE A 254 -1.96 4.30 1.58
CA PHE A 254 -0.70 5.05 1.68
C PHE A 254 0.54 4.18 1.42
N GLY A 255 0.38 2.86 1.51
CA GLY A 255 1.42 1.87 1.25
C GLY A 255 1.37 1.29 -0.16
N ILE A 256 0.46 1.72 -1.05
CA ILE A 256 0.43 1.25 -2.44
C ILE A 256 1.74 1.60 -3.16
N SER A 257 2.33 2.76 -2.86
CA SER A 257 3.62 3.20 -3.40
C SER A 257 4.32 4.15 -2.42
N ALA A 258 5.65 4.09 -2.34
CA ALA A 258 6.47 5.07 -1.63
C ALA A 258 6.46 6.47 -2.27
N ALA A 259 6.11 6.58 -3.55
CA ALA A 259 5.88 7.86 -4.23
C ALA A 259 4.48 8.44 -3.93
N LEU A 260 3.63 7.67 -3.24
CA LEU A 260 2.23 7.98 -2.93
C LEU A 260 1.32 8.02 -4.15
N ALA A 261 1.54 7.13 -5.14
CA ALA A 261 0.46 6.75 -6.05
C ALA A 261 -0.66 6.09 -5.23
N TRP A 262 -1.90 6.55 -5.41
CA TRP A 262 -3.01 6.25 -4.50
C TRP A 262 -3.78 4.97 -4.83
N SER A 263 -3.62 4.44 -6.03
CA SER A 263 -4.35 3.25 -6.48
C SER A 263 -3.44 2.29 -7.26
N PRO A 264 -3.67 0.98 -7.15
CA PRO A 264 -3.18 0.02 -8.13
C PRO A 264 -3.69 0.34 -9.53
N LYS A 265 -2.90 -0.02 -10.54
CA LYS A 265 -3.15 0.28 -11.95
C LYS A 265 -3.32 -1.03 -12.75
N ILE A 266 -4.20 -1.02 -13.73
CA ILE A 266 -4.42 -2.12 -14.69
C ILE A 266 -3.96 -1.68 -16.07
N TYR A 267 -3.09 -2.44 -16.70
CA TYR A 267 -2.60 -2.19 -18.05
C TYR A 267 -3.47 -2.94 -19.05
N HIS A 268 -4.17 -2.20 -19.90
CA HIS A 268 -4.99 -2.76 -20.98
C HIS A 268 -4.18 -3.08 -22.23
N GLY A 269 -2.95 -2.58 -22.32
CA GLY A 269 -2.02 -2.87 -23.40
C GLY A 269 -1.61 -1.63 -24.19
N ILE A 270 -1.02 -1.86 -25.36
CA ILE A 270 -0.46 -0.85 -26.25
C ILE A 270 -1.10 -0.87 -27.64
N VAL A 271 -1.07 0.28 -28.29
CA VAL A 271 -1.49 0.48 -29.69
C VAL A 271 -0.41 1.25 -30.45
N PRO A 272 -0.06 0.85 -31.68
CA PRO A 272 0.91 1.56 -32.48
C PRO A 272 0.39 2.93 -32.89
N VAL A 273 1.27 3.93 -32.86
CA VAL A 273 0.98 5.26 -33.40
C VAL A 273 1.34 5.28 -34.89
N CYS A 274 0.44 5.80 -35.72
CA CYS A 274 0.69 5.94 -37.17
C CYS A 274 1.81 6.94 -37.45
N GLU A 275 2.44 6.84 -38.62
CA GLU A 275 3.52 7.75 -39.04
C GLU A 275 3.10 9.24 -39.05
N ASP A 276 1.82 9.50 -39.34
CA ASP A 276 1.21 10.82 -39.32
C ASP A 276 0.81 11.32 -37.91
N GLY A 277 1.19 10.58 -36.87
CA GLY A 277 0.92 10.86 -35.45
C GLY A 277 -0.47 10.48 -34.97
N SER A 278 -1.35 9.94 -35.83
CA SER A 278 -2.71 9.57 -35.45
C SER A 278 -2.79 8.18 -34.80
N VAL A 279 -3.79 7.95 -33.97
CA VAL A 279 -4.07 6.64 -33.36
C VAL A 279 -5.58 6.49 -33.09
N SER A 280 -6.13 5.30 -33.34
CA SER A 280 -7.52 4.96 -33.03
C SER A 280 -7.61 3.58 -32.39
N PHE A 281 -8.34 3.47 -31.28
CA PHE A 281 -8.40 2.25 -30.49
C PHE A 281 -9.68 2.11 -29.68
N GLU A 282 -10.04 0.87 -29.34
CA GLU A 282 -11.11 0.57 -28.39
C GLU A 282 -10.61 0.50 -26.95
N ALA A 283 -11.47 0.83 -26.00
CA ALA A 283 -11.21 0.67 -24.58
C ALA A 283 -12.48 0.22 -23.84
N PRO A 284 -12.33 -0.49 -22.71
CA PRO A 284 -13.48 -0.91 -21.90
C PRO A 284 -14.23 0.29 -21.33
N SER A 285 -15.55 0.24 -21.42
CA SER A 285 -16.44 1.22 -20.79
C SER A 285 -16.59 0.96 -19.29
N GLY A 286 -16.96 1.99 -18.54
CA GLY A 286 -17.09 1.89 -17.08
C GLY A 286 -15.76 1.81 -16.33
N ARG A 287 -14.65 2.17 -16.98
CA ARG A 287 -13.28 2.18 -16.43
C ARG A 287 -12.69 3.59 -16.49
N ALA A 288 -11.95 3.98 -15.43
CA ALA A 288 -11.20 5.22 -15.37
C ALA A 288 -9.84 5.03 -16.06
N ILE A 289 -9.74 5.41 -17.33
CA ILE A 289 -8.56 5.16 -18.17
C ILE A 289 -7.76 6.42 -18.48
N TYR A 290 -6.46 6.28 -18.57
CA TYR A 290 -5.53 7.31 -19.01
C TYR A 290 -4.47 6.72 -19.94
N PHE A 291 -3.71 7.59 -20.62
CA PHE A 291 -2.80 7.19 -21.68
C PHE A 291 -1.35 7.58 -21.39
N GLN A 292 -0.43 6.73 -21.83
CA GLN A 292 1.01 7.01 -21.82
C GLN A 292 1.57 6.88 -23.24
N LEU A 293 2.37 7.85 -23.67
CA LEU A 293 3.09 7.77 -24.94
C LEU A 293 4.48 7.19 -24.70
N LEU A 294 4.87 6.23 -25.53
CA LEU A 294 6.14 5.51 -25.40
C LEU A 294 7.00 5.65 -26.67
N ASP A 295 8.32 5.64 -26.47
CA ASP A 295 9.31 5.64 -27.54
C ASP A 295 9.59 4.24 -28.12
N GLU A 296 10.60 4.14 -28.99
CA GLU A 296 11.02 2.86 -29.61
C GLU A 296 11.59 1.83 -28.63
N ASN A 297 12.05 2.29 -27.46
CA ASN A 297 12.55 1.46 -26.37
C ASN A 297 11.49 1.24 -25.28
N TYR A 298 10.23 1.59 -25.56
CA TYR A 298 9.11 1.51 -24.62
C TYR A 298 9.31 2.39 -23.36
N ARG A 299 10.12 3.45 -23.46
CA ARG A 299 10.27 4.44 -22.37
C ARG A 299 9.19 5.51 -22.47
N LEU A 300 8.74 5.99 -21.32
CA LEU A 300 7.74 7.04 -21.20
C LEU A 300 8.23 8.35 -21.78
N ILE A 301 7.51 8.84 -22.79
CA ILE A 301 7.64 10.20 -23.32
C ILE A 301 6.78 11.14 -22.48
N ARG A 302 5.51 10.78 -22.27
CA ARG A 302 4.55 11.60 -21.51
C ARG A 302 3.40 10.76 -21.00
N SER A 303 2.98 11.04 -19.76
CA SER A 303 1.78 10.46 -19.15
C SER A 303 0.64 11.48 -19.09
N MET A 304 -0.58 11.05 -19.39
CA MET A 304 -1.79 11.78 -19.08
C MET A 304 -2.04 11.69 -17.56
N ARG A 305 -2.00 12.83 -16.86
CA ARG A 305 -2.11 12.90 -15.39
C ARG A 305 -3.51 13.31 -14.92
N THR A 306 -4.47 12.58 -15.47
CA THR A 306 -5.91 12.59 -15.19
C THR A 306 -6.52 11.40 -15.93
N PHE A 307 -7.72 10.97 -15.60
CA PHE A 307 -8.41 9.90 -16.34
C PHE A 307 -9.63 10.41 -17.09
N ILE A 308 -10.03 9.62 -18.09
CA ILE A 308 -11.26 9.75 -18.85
C ILE A 308 -11.93 8.39 -18.97
N GLN A 309 -13.12 8.34 -19.56
CA GLN A 309 -13.91 7.14 -19.75
C GLN A 309 -14.30 6.95 -21.22
N ALA A 310 -14.40 5.69 -21.62
CA ALA A 310 -15.06 5.29 -22.86
C ALA A 310 -16.56 5.17 -22.59
N ALA A 311 -17.38 6.05 -23.16
CA ALA A 311 -18.83 5.87 -23.10
C ALA A 311 -19.26 4.74 -24.06
N PRO A 312 -20.17 3.83 -23.64
CA PRO A 312 -20.54 2.64 -24.41
C PRO A 312 -20.97 2.94 -25.84
N GLY A 313 -20.33 2.27 -26.81
CA GLY A 313 -20.65 2.39 -28.24
C GLY A 313 -20.31 3.74 -28.88
N THR A 314 -19.67 4.64 -28.15
CA THR A 314 -19.35 6.00 -28.65
C THR A 314 -17.88 6.14 -29.03
N ALA A 315 -17.58 7.10 -29.91
CA ALA A 315 -16.22 7.49 -30.25
C ALA A 315 -15.88 8.85 -29.62
N ARG A 316 -14.73 8.92 -28.93
CA ARG A 316 -14.20 10.15 -28.35
C ARG A 316 -12.94 10.59 -29.07
N SER A 317 -12.92 11.83 -29.55
CA SER A 317 -11.77 12.40 -30.27
C SER A 317 -10.98 13.42 -29.45
N CYS A 318 -9.66 13.40 -29.58
CA CYS A 318 -8.74 14.42 -29.08
C CYS A 318 -7.90 14.96 -30.25
N THR A 319 -7.53 16.24 -30.20
CA THR A 319 -6.61 16.84 -31.19
C THR A 319 -5.18 16.36 -30.90
N GLY A 320 -4.66 16.66 -29.70
CA GLY A 320 -3.32 16.26 -29.25
C GLY A 320 -3.24 15.79 -27.80
N CYS A 321 -2.02 15.64 -27.29
CA CYS A 321 -1.73 15.10 -25.97
C CYS A 321 -1.57 16.22 -24.92
N HIS A 322 -2.67 16.46 -24.19
CA HIS A 322 -2.79 17.42 -23.07
C HIS A 322 -2.94 18.90 -23.50
N GLU A 323 -3.84 19.13 -24.45
CA GLU A 323 -4.25 20.47 -24.88
C GLU A 323 -5.44 20.96 -24.08
N TYR A 324 -5.37 22.19 -23.61
CA TYR A 324 -6.54 22.91 -23.15
C TYR A 324 -6.97 23.88 -24.25
N GLY A 325 -8.11 23.64 -24.89
CA GLY A 325 -8.70 24.57 -25.87
C GLY A 325 -8.05 24.55 -27.26
N PRO A 326 -7.86 23.37 -27.90
CA PRO A 326 -7.20 23.33 -29.21
C PRO A 326 -7.82 24.35 -30.17
N PRO A 327 -7.01 25.12 -30.92
CA PRO A 327 -7.56 25.95 -31.98
C PRO A 327 -8.41 25.04 -32.88
N MET A 328 -9.58 25.51 -33.31
CA MET A 328 -10.40 24.77 -34.29
C MET A 328 -9.47 24.34 -35.43
N GLY A 329 -9.26 23.03 -35.55
CA GLY A 329 -8.35 22.48 -36.54
C GLY A 329 -8.79 22.95 -37.92
N LYS A 330 -7.85 23.47 -38.71
CA LYS A 330 -8.13 23.72 -40.14
C LYS A 330 -8.49 22.37 -40.77
N PRO A 331 -9.53 22.29 -41.63
CA PRO A 331 -9.83 21.06 -42.34
C PRO A 331 -8.58 20.58 -43.07
N GLY A 332 -8.10 19.40 -42.69
CA GLY A 332 -6.91 18.75 -43.23
C GLY A 332 -7.28 17.43 -43.91
N PRO A 333 -6.31 16.77 -44.57
CA PRO A 333 -6.54 15.44 -45.11
C PRO A 333 -6.91 14.45 -43.99
N MET A 334 -7.80 13.51 -44.30
CA MET A 334 -8.19 12.44 -43.38
C MET A 334 -6.94 11.66 -42.93
N LYS A 335 -6.73 11.63 -41.60
CA LYS A 335 -5.62 10.94 -40.94
C LYS A 335 -5.64 9.43 -41.18
N MET A 336 -4.48 8.78 -41.10
CA MET A 336 -4.32 7.34 -41.34
C MET A 336 -5.21 6.51 -40.42
N ALA A 337 -5.21 6.78 -39.12
CA ALA A 337 -6.00 6.01 -38.16
C ALA A 337 -7.52 6.16 -38.36
N ALA A 338 -7.98 7.24 -39.01
CA ALA A 338 -9.41 7.43 -39.33
C ALA A 338 -9.87 6.60 -40.53
N LYS A 339 -8.95 5.97 -41.28
CA LYS A 339 -9.24 5.12 -42.45
C LYS A 339 -9.40 3.63 -42.10
N SER A 340 -9.18 3.28 -40.84
CA SER A 340 -9.19 1.90 -40.34
C SER A 340 -10.18 1.76 -39.18
N LEU A 341 -10.57 0.52 -38.88
CA LEU A 341 -11.31 0.23 -37.65
C LEU A 341 -10.42 0.54 -36.43
N PRO A 342 -11.00 1.01 -35.31
CA PRO A 342 -10.28 1.17 -34.06
C PRO A 342 -9.56 -0.12 -33.67
N LEU A 343 -8.30 -0.01 -33.27
CA LEU A 343 -7.49 -1.15 -32.85
C LEU A 343 -7.86 -1.61 -31.44
N VAL A 344 -7.82 -2.92 -31.19
CA VAL A 344 -7.89 -3.44 -29.81
C VAL A 344 -6.47 -3.40 -29.21
N PRO A 345 -6.28 -2.81 -28.01
CA PRO A 345 -4.98 -2.78 -27.34
C PRO A 345 -4.37 -4.18 -27.19
N GLN A 346 -3.14 -4.31 -27.69
CA GLN A 346 -2.38 -5.55 -27.66
C GLN A 346 -1.65 -5.67 -26.32
N ASP A 347 -1.46 -6.89 -25.83
CA ASP A 347 -0.62 -7.12 -24.65
C ASP A 347 0.80 -6.60 -24.92
N GLU A 348 1.45 -6.03 -23.90
CA GLU A 348 2.86 -5.68 -23.97
C GLU A 348 3.72 -6.95 -23.98
N SER A 349 5.03 -6.84 -24.21
CA SER A 349 5.90 -8.02 -24.23
C SER A 349 5.83 -8.84 -22.94
N TRP A 350 5.58 -8.18 -21.81
CA TRP A 350 5.45 -8.77 -20.47
C TRP A 350 4.01 -9.20 -20.14
N GLY A 351 3.04 -8.89 -20.99
CA GLY A 351 1.62 -9.19 -20.79
C GLY A 351 0.75 -7.93 -20.58
N SER A 352 -0.29 -8.10 -19.75
CA SER A 352 -1.26 -7.07 -19.38
C SER A 352 -1.82 -7.35 -17.99
N GLY A 353 -2.71 -6.49 -17.48
CA GLY A 353 -3.31 -6.64 -16.15
C GLY A 353 -2.59 -5.82 -15.09
N TYR A 354 -2.50 -6.33 -13.86
CA TYR A 354 -1.87 -5.60 -12.76
C TYR A 354 -0.35 -5.61 -12.86
N LEU A 355 0.27 -4.58 -12.28
CA LEU A 355 1.71 -4.53 -12.05
C LEU A 355 1.98 -4.60 -10.55
N ASP A 356 2.65 -5.66 -10.10
CA ASP A 356 2.94 -5.93 -8.69
C ASP A 356 4.45 -6.11 -8.46
N TYR A 357 5.06 -5.25 -7.64
CA TYR A 357 6.51 -5.24 -7.47
C TYR A 357 7.06 -6.52 -6.84
N PRO A 358 6.52 -7.02 -5.71
CA PRO A 358 7.03 -8.24 -5.08
C PRO A 358 6.94 -9.48 -5.97
N SER A 359 5.87 -9.65 -6.75
CA SER A 359 5.68 -10.85 -7.57
C SER A 359 6.23 -10.76 -8.99
N MET A 360 6.43 -9.55 -9.54
CA MET A 360 6.84 -9.36 -10.94
C MET A 360 8.23 -8.74 -11.11
N ILE A 361 8.59 -7.74 -10.28
CA ILE A 361 9.85 -7.00 -10.42
C ILE A 361 10.96 -7.60 -9.55
N GLN A 362 10.67 -7.82 -8.26
CA GLN A 362 11.64 -8.36 -7.31
C GLN A 362 12.28 -9.69 -7.80
N PRO A 363 11.53 -10.64 -8.40
CA PRO A 363 12.13 -11.89 -8.87
C PRO A 363 13.15 -11.71 -10.00
N ILE A 364 13.05 -10.64 -10.79
CA ILE A 364 14.07 -10.29 -11.80
C ILE A 364 15.36 -9.90 -11.09
N PHE A 365 15.27 -9.03 -10.09
CA PHE A 365 16.43 -8.61 -9.31
C PHE A 365 17.03 -9.76 -8.51
N ASP A 366 16.22 -10.63 -7.90
CA ASP A 366 16.70 -11.79 -7.15
C ASP A 366 17.58 -12.70 -8.03
N ARG A 367 17.14 -12.95 -9.27
CA ARG A 367 17.87 -13.81 -10.21
C ARG A 367 19.11 -13.14 -10.80
N LYS A 368 19.10 -11.81 -11.00
CA LYS A 368 20.05 -11.15 -11.91
C LYS A 368 20.90 -10.04 -11.28
N CYS A 369 20.45 -9.46 -10.17
CA CYS A 369 21.07 -8.29 -9.56
C CYS A 369 21.53 -8.54 -8.12
N VAL A 370 20.74 -9.25 -7.31
CA VAL A 370 20.96 -9.41 -5.87
C VAL A 370 22.33 -10.00 -5.55
N ARG A 371 22.84 -10.93 -6.37
CA ARG A 371 24.18 -11.51 -6.17
C ARG A 371 25.25 -10.44 -5.92
N CYS A 372 25.26 -9.37 -6.74
CA CYS A 372 26.21 -8.24 -6.65
C CYS A 372 25.70 -7.07 -5.78
N HIS A 373 24.39 -7.02 -5.53
CA HIS A 373 23.68 -5.93 -4.84
C HIS A 373 22.94 -6.43 -3.59
N GLY A 374 23.66 -6.87 -2.55
CA GLY A 374 23.03 -7.37 -1.31
C GLY A 374 23.42 -8.79 -0.93
N GLY A 375 23.65 -9.62 -1.94
CA GLY A 375 23.84 -11.05 -1.81
C GLY A 375 25.28 -11.47 -1.54
N ASP A 376 25.62 -12.61 -2.11
CA ASP A 376 26.82 -13.38 -1.80
C ASP A 376 28.10 -12.62 -2.22
N GLU A 377 28.09 -11.89 -3.34
CA GLU A 377 29.23 -11.06 -3.76
C GLU A 377 29.28 -9.70 -3.02
N GLY A 378 28.37 -9.49 -2.08
CA GLY A 378 28.39 -8.35 -1.15
C GLY A 378 27.50 -7.18 -1.54
N ILE A 379 27.77 -6.04 -0.90
CA ILE A 379 27.10 -4.75 -1.14
C ILE A 379 28.09 -3.67 -1.58
N ALA A 380 29.28 -4.06 -2.04
CA ALA A 380 30.30 -3.13 -2.52
C ALA A 380 29.80 -2.26 -3.70
N ALA A 381 28.80 -2.77 -4.44
CA ALA A 381 28.11 -2.03 -5.49
C ALA A 381 27.26 -0.84 -4.97
N GLY A 382 27.19 -0.63 -3.64
CA GLY A 382 26.61 0.56 -3.02
C GLY A 382 25.07 0.59 -2.96
N LEU A 383 24.40 -0.49 -3.35
CA LEU A 383 22.94 -0.63 -3.38
C LEU A 383 22.58 -2.07 -2.99
N ASP A 384 21.61 -2.24 -2.10
CA ASP A 384 21.05 -3.55 -1.73
C ASP A 384 19.67 -3.70 -2.38
N LEU A 385 19.52 -4.75 -3.17
CA LEU A 385 18.31 -5.07 -3.95
C LEU A 385 17.62 -6.34 -3.45
N SER A 386 17.94 -6.81 -2.24
CA SER A 386 17.35 -8.02 -1.67
C SER A 386 15.84 -7.88 -1.38
N SER A 387 15.14 -9.00 -1.46
CA SER A 387 13.70 -9.16 -1.27
C SER A 387 13.22 -9.07 0.18
N SER A 388 14.14 -8.99 1.14
CA SER A 388 13.78 -9.07 2.56
C SER A 388 12.78 -7.97 2.95
N PRO A 389 11.70 -8.31 3.67
CA PRO A 389 10.70 -7.34 4.07
C PRO A 389 11.27 -6.33 5.08
N THR A 390 10.92 -5.06 4.90
CA THR A 390 11.19 -3.94 5.81
C THR A 390 9.90 -3.57 6.56
N ARG A 391 9.85 -2.41 7.21
CA ARG A 391 8.65 -1.95 7.94
C ARG A 391 7.39 -1.90 7.04
N LEU A 392 7.50 -1.38 5.81
CA LEU A 392 6.36 -1.16 4.90
C LEU A 392 6.49 -1.91 3.58
N PHE A 393 7.71 -2.20 3.14
CA PHE A 393 8.01 -2.73 1.80
C PHE A 393 9.06 -3.84 1.91
N ASN A 394 9.99 -3.90 0.97
CA ASN A 394 11.22 -4.67 1.04
C ASN A 394 12.46 -3.80 0.82
N ILE A 395 13.64 -4.36 1.09
CA ILE A 395 14.92 -3.63 1.04
C ILE A 395 15.17 -3.02 -0.35
N SER A 396 14.93 -3.80 -1.40
CA SER A 396 15.11 -3.37 -2.79
C SER A 396 14.28 -2.15 -3.13
N TYR A 397 12.98 -2.21 -2.84
CA TYR A 397 12.05 -1.13 -3.14
C TYR A 397 12.37 0.13 -2.35
N ASP A 398 12.68 0.01 -1.06
CA ASP A 398 13.10 1.15 -0.22
C ASP A 398 14.33 1.85 -0.80
N ASN A 399 15.30 1.08 -1.31
CA ASN A 399 16.51 1.61 -1.94
C ASN A 399 16.24 2.31 -3.29
N LEU A 400 15.37 1.72 -4.12
CA LEU A 400 15.02 2.26 -5.45
C LEU A 400 14.09 3.47 -5.36
N THR A 401 13.26 3.55 -4.32
CA THR A 401 12.29 4.64 -4.12
C THR A 401 12.72 5.70 -3.10
N SER A 402 13.98 5.63 -2.67
CA SER A 402 14.58 6.66 -1.82
C SER A 402 14.66 8.01 -2.53
N ARG A 403 14.26 9.05 -1.80
CA ARG A 403 14.51 10.45 -2.12
C ARG A 403 15.87 10.83 -1.56
N ARG A 404 16.85 10.95 -2.44
CA ARG A 404 18.27 11.12 -2.14
C ARG A 404 18.61 12.58 -1.94
N GLU A 405 18.09 13.45 -2.79
CA GLU A 405 18.43 14.88 -2.79
C GLU A 405 17.29 15.75 -2.21
N THR A 406 16.05 15.53 -2.64
CA THR A 406 14.89 16.38 -2.27
C THR A 406 13.67 15.54 -1.92
N GLN A 407 12.80 16.05 -1.02
CA GLN A 407 11.63 15.31 -0.53
C GLN A 407 10.56 15.03 -1.60
N TYR A 408 10.53 15.79 -2.71
CA TYR A 408 9.47 15.71 -3.70
C TYR A 408 9.83 14.92 -4.97
N HIS A 409 11.06 14.42 -5.08
CA HIS A 409 11.54 13.67 -6.24
C HIS A 409 12.20 12.36 -5.83
N VAL A 410 11.79 11.25 -6.44
CA VAL A 410 12.40 9.93 -6.21
C VAL A 410 13.47 9.67 -7.25
N ASP A 411 14.74 9.72 -6.86
CA ASP A 411 15.84 9.95 -7.80
C ASP A 411 16.09 8.82 -8.80
N LEU A 412 16.08 7.56 -8.38
CA LEU A 412 16.47 6.45 -9.28
C LEU A 412 15.42 6.12 -10.33
N ILE A 413 14.14 6.32 -10.00
CA ILE A 413 13.00 6.01 -10.88
C ILE A 413 12.32 7.27 -11.42
N SER A 414 12.85 8.46 -11.10
CA SER A 414 12.25 9.76 -11.46
C SER A 414 10.74 9.82 -11.19
N ALA A 415 10.31 9.26 -10.06
CA ALA A 415 8.91 9.26 -9.66
C ALA A 415 8.54 10.58 -8.96
N ILE A 416 7.28 10.96 -9.12
CA ILE A 416 6.69 12.19 -8.60
C ILE A 416 6.17 11.89 -7.20
N CYS A 417 6.63 12.64 -6.20
CA CYS A 417 6.05 12.55 -4.85
C CYS A 417 4.66 13.20 -4.84
N CYS A 418 3.66 12.42 -4.47
CA CYS A 418 2.25 12.82 -4.41
C CYS A 418 1.80 13.16 -2.98
N MET A 419 2.73 13.54 -2.10
CA MET A 419 2.38 14.03 -0.76
C MET A 419 1.69 15.41 -0.85
N ASN A 420 0.71 15.67 0.00
CA ASN A 420 -0.06 16.93 -0.02
C ASN A 420 0.85 18.16 0.10
N GLY A 421 1.83 18.12 1.01
CA GLY A 421 2.80 19.20 1.15
C GLY A 421 3.60 19.50 -0.13
N THR A 422 3.72 18.53 -1.03
CA THR A 422 4.44 18.66 -2.31
C THR A 422 3.53 19.04 -3.48
N ALA A 423 2.36 19.62 -3.23
CA ALA A 423 1.38 19.98 -4.28
C ALA A 423 1.98 20.89 -5.37
N TYR A 424 2.83 21.88 -5.04
CA TYR A 424 3.51 22.69 -6.06
C TYR A 424 4.37 21.88 -7.04
N TRP A 425 4.88 20.72 -6.62
CA TRP A 425 5.62 19.82 -7.49
C TRP A 425 4.69 18.89 -8.27
N SER A 426 3.73 18.27 -7.59
CA SER A 426 2.87 17.25 -8.20
C SER A 426 1.75 17.84 -9.07
N CYS A 427 1.25 19.06 -8.83
CA CYS A 427 0.18 19.64 -9.64
C CYS A 427 0.65 20.19 -11.00
N ARG A 428 1.95 20.40 -11.19
CA ARG A 428 2.48 21.01 -12.43
C ARG A 428 2.31 20.08 -13.64
N ILE A 429 2.28 20.70 -14.82
CA ILE A 429 2.32 19.99 -16.10
C ILE A 429 3.77 19.67 -16.44
N PHE A 430 4.12 18.39 -16.37
CA PHE A 430 5.45 17.90 -16.74
C PHE A 430 5.61 17.90 -18.28
N GLN A 431 6.78 18.30 -18.74
CA GLN A 431 7.18 18.26 -20.14
C GLN A 431 7.54 16.83 -20.59
N PRO A 432 7.62 16.57 -21.90
CA PRO A 432 8.07 15.28 -22.40
C PRO A 432 9.44 14.89 -21.82
N TYR A 433 9.60 13.61 -21.46
CA TYR A 433 10.81 13.03 -20.83
C TYR A 433 11.22 13.66 -19.48
N GLU A 434 10.29 14.26 -18.73
CA GLU A 434 10.63 14.88 -17.43
C GLU A 434 10.46 13.93 -16.22
N HIS A 435 9.78 12.79 -16.38
CA HIS A 435 9.56 11.80 -15.31
C HIS A 435 9.44 10.37 -15.87
N GLY A 436 9.37 9.39 -14.96
CA GLY A 436 9.23 7.99 -15.32
C GLY A 436 10.45 7.45 -16.07
N SER A 437 10.28 6.36 -16.81
CA SER A 437 11.39 5.65 -17.46
C SER A 437 12.12 6.51 -18.48
N GLY A 438 11.47 7.52 -19.07
CA GLY A 438 12.10 8.49 -19.98
C GLY A 438 13.20 9.35 -19.34
N ASN A 439 13.15 9.56 -18.02
CA ASN A 439 14.11 10.38 -17.27
C ASN A 439 14.89 9.59 -16.20
N ALA A 440 14.39 8.41 -15.81
CA ALA A 440 14.92 7.63 -14.70
C ALA A 440 16.38 7.19 -14.91
N PRO A 441 17.29 7.52 -13.97
CA PRO A 441 18.67 7.01 -13.98
C PRO A 441 18.77 5.48 -14.00
N LEU A 442 17.84 4.78 -13.34
CA LEU A 442 17.79 3.31 -13.38
C LEU A 442 17.48 2.82 -14.80
N ALA A 443 16.50 3.42 -15.47
CA ALA A 443 16.11 3.03 -16.83
C ALA A 443 17.25 3.27 -17.82
N GLU A 444 17.93 4.42 -17.68
CA GLU A 444 19.11 4.76 -18.46
C GLU A 444 20.24 3.74 -18.26
N ARG A 445 20.51 3.37 -17.00
CA ARG A 445 21.57 2.39 -16.67
C ARG A 445 21.29 1.03 -17.29
N VAL A 446 20.08 0.48 -17.12
CA VAL A 446 19.76 -0.87 -17.64
C VAL A 446 19.62 -0.92 -19.17
N LEU A 447 19.42 0.23 -19.82
CA LEU A 447 19.35 0.31 -21.28
C LEU A 447 20.71 0.45 -21.95
N ASN A 448 21.62 1.22 -21.34
CA ASN A 448 22.84 1.69 -22.00
C ASN A 448 24.15 1.17 -21.39
N ASP A 449 24.16 0.73 -20.13
CA ASP A 449 25.33 0.08 -19.55
C ASP A 449 25.47 -1.37 -20.08
N PRO A 450 26.57 -1.72 -20.77
CA PRO A 450 26.69 -3.03 -21.42
C PRO A 450 26.53 -4.22 -20.45
N THR A 451 27.03 -4.08 -19.22
CA THR A 451 26.96 -5.12 -18.19
C THR A 451 25.51 -5.36 -17.78
N HIS A 452 24.78 -4.30 -17.44
CA HIS A 452 23.39 -4.43 -16.98
C HIS A 452 22.43 -4.77 -18.13
N LYS A 453 22.63 -4.17 -19.31
CA LYS A 453 21.82 -4.42 -20.50
C LYS A 453 21.85 -5.88 -20.91
N ALA A 454 23.01 -6.53 -20.85
CA ALA A 454 23.18 -7.93 -21.25
C ALA A 454 22.48 -8.92 -20.31
N LEU A 455 22.17 -8.53 -19.07
CA LEU A 455 21.50 -9.40 -18.10
C LEU A 455 19.99 -9.49 -18.34
N LEU A 456 19.36 -8.42 -18.83
CA LEU A 456 17.91 -8.35 -18.97
C LEU A 456 17.47 -8.76 -20.38
N THR A 457 16.46 -9.61 -20.42
CA THR A 457 15.70 -9.82 -21.67
C THR A 457 14.95 -8.55 -22.04
N LYS A 458 14.49 -8.46 -23.30
CA LYS A 458 13.63 -7.37 -23.75
C LYS A 458 12.38 -7.26 -22.85
N GLU A 459 11.74 -8.39 -22.57
CA GLU A 459 10.53 -8.48 -21.75
C GLU A 459 10.73 -7.96 -20.32
N GLU A 460 11.77 -8.42 -19.63
CA GLU A 460 12.06 -7.98 -18.26
C GLU A 460 12.39 -6.49 -18.19
N ARG A 461 13.08 -5.96 -19.22
CA ARG A 461 13.40 -4.53 -19.29
C ARG A 461 12.16 -3.68 -19.52
N GLU A 462 11.26 -4.11 -20.41
CA GLU A 462 10.01 -3.41 -20.69
C GLU A 462 9.05 -3.46 -19.48
N LEU A 463 9.00 -4.58 -18.76
CA LEU A 463 8.29 -4.68 -17.49
C LEU A 463 8.87 -3.71 -16.43
N LEU A 464 10.20 -3.62 -16.33
CA LEU A 464 10.86 -2.68 -15.42
C LEU A 464 10.54 -1.23 -15.77
N PHE A 465 10.53 -0.86 -17.05
CA PHE A 465 10.14 0.49 -17.50
C PHE A 465 8.68 0.77 -17.18
N THR A 466 7.80 -0.19 -17.40
CA THR A 466 6.37 -0.08 -17.05
C THR A 466 6.18 0.13 -15.55
N TRP A 467 6.97 -0.55 -14.70
CA TRP A 467 6.94 -0.32 -13.26
C TRP A 467 7.37 1.11 -12.90
N ILE A 468 8.45 1.60 -13.50
CA ILE A 468 8.88 2.99 -13.31
C ILE A 468 7.77 3.96 -13.73
N ASP A 469 7.14 3.72 -14.89
CA ASP A 469 6.07 4.54 -15.47
C ASP A 469 4.75 4.46 -14.68
N SER A 470 4.61 3.47 -13.81
CA SER A 470 3.50 3.38 -12.85
C SER A 470 3.59 4.40 -11.71
N ASN A 471 4.64 5.23 -11.69
CA ASN A 471 5.07 6.03 -10.55
C ASN A 471 5.53 5.15 -9.37
N GLY A 472 6.14 4.00 -9.72
CA GLY A 472 6.75 3.04 -8.79
C GLY A 472 5.77 2.35 -7.86
N LEU A 473 4.70 1.71 -8.34
CA LEU A 473 3.80 0.89 -7.51
C LEU A 473 4.54 -0.22 -6.77
N TYR A 474 4.13 -0.50 -5.52
CA TYR A 474 4.57 -1.68 -4.77
C TYR A 474 3.50 -2.78 -4.83
N PHE A 475 2.31 -2.52 -4.29
CA PHE A 475 1.19 -3.46 -4.35
C PHE A 475 0.39 -3.25 -5.64
N GLY A 476 0.33 -4.29 -6.46
CA GLY A 476 -0.45 -4.30 -7.70
C GLY A 476 -1.93 -4.58 -7.49
N THR A 477 -2.37 -4.96 -6.29
CA THR A 477 -3.77 -5.25 -5.97
C THR A 477 -4.17 -4.67 -4.63
N TRP A 478 -5.47 -4.69 -4.34
CA TRP A 478 -6.00 -4.33 -3.03
C TRP A 478 -5.98 -5.50 -2.02
N ASN A 479 -5.40 -6.65 -2.37
CA ASN A 479 -5.37 -7.83 -1.52
C ASN A 479 -4.62 -7.55 -0.22
N TYR A 480 -5.06 -8.12 0.90
CA TYR A 480 -4.42 -7.89 2.19
C TYR A 480 -4.52 -9.10 3.12
N THR A 481 -3.68 -9.13 4.16
CA THR A 481 -3.81 -10.06 5.29
C THR A 481 -4.28 -9.32 6.53
N GLN A 482 -4.80 -10.04 7.53
CA GLN A 482 -5.21 -9.44 8.81
C GLN A 482 -4.06 -8.76 9.56
N SER A 483 -2.81 -9.15 9.30
CA SER A 483 -1.61 -8.50 9.84
C SER A 483 -1.46 -7.04 9.39
N GLY A 484 -2.08 -6.68 8.28
CA GLY A 484 -2.01 -5.36 7.67
C GLY A 484 -0.64 -5.01 7.09
N PRO A 485 -0.44 -3.74 6.67
CA PRO A 485 0.71 -3.35 5.86
C PRO A 485 1.97 -3.04 6.67
N ILE A 486 1.87 -2.97 8.01
CA ILE A 486 2.99 -2.58 8.87
C ILE A 486 3.58 -3.83 9.55
N LEU A 487 4.86 -4.09 9.27
CA LEU A 487 5.59 -5.19 9.91
C LEU A 487 6.21 -4.75 11.24
N ARG A 488 5.43 -4.89 12.32
CA ARG A 488 5.85 -4.50 13.68
C ARG A 488 7.10 -5.24 14.20
N PRO A 489 7.32 -6.55 13.92
CA PRO A 489 8.53 -7.23 14.36
C PRO A 489 9.83 -6.56 13.88
N TRP A 490 9.82 -6.03 12.65
CA TRP A 490 10.95 -5.29 12.10
C TRP A 490 11.25 -4.02 12.92
N GLU A 491 10.23 -3.25 13.27
CA GLU A 491 10.36 -2.01 14.05
C GLU A 491 10.88 -2.28 15.47
N GLN A 492 10.40 -3.36 16.09
CA GLN A 492 10.88 -3.81 17.39
C GLN A 492 12.36 -4.21 17.34
N ALA A 493 12.75 -4.97 16.31
CA ALA A 493 14.15 -5.35 16.09
C ALA A 493 15.06 -4.12 15.91
N ALA A 494 14.65 -3.16 15.08
CA ALA A 494 15.40 -1.93 14.88
C ALA A 494 15.63 -1.16 16.18
N ASN A 495 14.61 -1.07 17.05
CA ASN A 495 14.74 -0.42 18.35
C ASN A 495 15.66 -1.19 19.31
N GLN A 496 15.55 -2.52 19.36
CA GLN A 496 16.43 -3.35 20.20
C GLN A 496 17.89 -3.27 19.73
N ILE A 497 18.14 -3.30 18.42
CA ILE A 497 19.49 -3.19 17.85
C ILE A 497 20.09 -1.81 18.14
N ARG A 498 19.29 -0.72 18.12
CA ARG A 498 19.77 0.60 18.54
C ARG A 498 20.31 0.59 19.98
N GLU A 499 19.63 -0.12 20.89
CA GLU A 499 20.13 -0.26 22.27
C GLU A 499 21.41 -1.09 22.35
N VAL A 500 21.55 -2.14 21.54
CA VAL A 500 22.83 -2.90 21.44
C VAL A 500 23.95 -1.99 20.93
N ILE A 501 23.70 -1.20 19.88
CA ILE A 501 24.69 -0.26 19.33
C ILE A 501 25.14 0.74 20.40
N LYS A 502 24.20 1.34 21.15
CA LYS A 502 24.51 2.30 22.24
C LYS A 502 25.39 1.70 23.34
N ASN A 503 25.28 0.40 23.58
CA ASN A 503 26.02 -0.33 24.61
C ASN A 503 27.27 -1.05 24.07
N SER A 504 27.67 -0.79 22.83
CA SER A 504 28.86 -1.38 22.18
C SER A 504 29.87 -0.30 21.73
N SER A 505 31.03 -0.71 21.22
CA SER A 505 32.02 0.20 20.62
C SER A 505 31.46 0.97 19.40
N CYS A 506 30.42 0.45 18.73
CA CYS A 506 29.75 1.14 17.63
C CYS A 506 29.15 2.50 18.03
N ARG A 507 28.88 2.72 19.34
CA ARG A 507 28.34 3.99 19.84
C ARG A 507 29.23 5.19 19.49
N GLU A 508 30.54 4.97 19.42
CA GLU A 508 31.52 6.04 19.18
C GLU A 508 31.28 6.75 17.86
N CYS A 509 30.83 6.04 16.83
CA CYS A 509 30.50 6.63 15.52
C CYS A 509 29.00 6.88 15.34
N HIS A 510 28.14 6.06 15.96
CA HIS A 510 26.71 6.04 15.67
C HIS A 510 25.83 6.87 16.60
N THR A 511 26.33 7.38 17.73
CA THR A 511 25.54 8.26 18.61
C THR A 511 25.90 9.74 18.46
N ASN A 512 24.89 10.59 18.64
CA ASN A 512 25.06 12.03 18.84
C ASN A 512 25.70 12.33 20.22
N GLU A 513 25.91 13.62 20.52
CA GLU A 513 26.48 14.09 21.80
C GLU A 513 25.66 13.69 23.03
N LYS A 514 24.36 13.39 22.85
CA LYS A 514 23.45 12.92 23.91
C LYS A 514 23.43 11.39 24.05
N GLY A 515 24.21 10.66 23.27
CA GLY A 515 24.20 9.19 23.27
C GLY A 515 23.02 8.58 22.50
N GLU A 516 22.30 9.37 21.70
CA GLU A 516 21.14 8.91 20.92
C GLU A 516 21.53 8.57 19.47
N ILE A 517 20.81 7.64 18.86
CA ILE A 517 20.99 7.26 17.45
C ILE A 517 19.87 7.93 16.65
N GLY A 518 20.21 8.95 15.86
CA GLY A 518 19.25 9.67 15.01
C GLY A 518 18.96 8.95 13.69
N ARG A 519 19.90 8.10 13.22
CA ARG A 519 19.85 7.43 11.92
C ARG A 519 19.92 5.91 12.04
N PHE A 520 18.94 5.24 11.44
CA PHE A 520 18.91 3.79 11.27
C PHE A 520 18.08 3.50 10.02
N GLU A 521 18.70 2.93 8.98
CA GLU A 521 18.05 2.76 7.68
C GLU A 521 17.27 1.44 7.59
N ASN A 522 16.25 1.41 6.73
CA ASN A 522 15.42 0.22 6.55
C ASN A 522 16.20 -0.99 6.01
N ASP A 523 17.28 -0.76 5.25
CA ASP A 523 18.13 -1.80 4.65
C ASP A 523 19.19 -2.36 5.60
N TRP A 524 19.18 -1.98 6.88
CA TRP A 524 20.15 -2.48 7.85
C TRP A 524 19.84 -3.89 8.34
N ILE A 525 18.58 -4.29 8.29
CA ILE A 525 18.07 -5.58 8.77
C ILE A 525 17.52 -6.37 7.59
N ASN A 526 18.09 -7.56 7.38
CA ASN A 526 17.58 -8.56 6.44
C ASN A 526 16.91 -9.69 7.25
N LEU A 527 15.59 -9.78 7.22
CA LEU A 527 14.82 -10.81 7.92
C LEU A 527 14.82 -12.16 7.20
N GLU A 528 14.98 -12.17 5.88
CA GLU A 528 15.00 -13.42 5.10
C GLU A 528 16.32 -14.19 5.29
N LYS A 529 17.43 -13.46 5.27
CA LYS A 529 18.79 -13.95 5.53
C LYS A 529 19.40 -13.10 6.66
N PRO A 530 19.11 -13.40 7.94
CA PRO A 530 19.59 -12.63 9.09
C PRO A 530 21.08 -12.29 9.05
N GLU A 531 21.92 -13.26 8.69
CA GLU A 531 23.37 -13.13 8.56
C GLU A 531 23.81 -12.13 7.48
N TYR A 532 22.93 -11.84 6.51
CA TYR A 532 23.20 -10.93 5.41
C TYR A 532 22.90 -9.46 5.78
N SER A 533 22.35 -9.23 6.97
CA SER A 533 22.01 -7.90 7.47
C SER A 533 23.22 -6.97 7.48
N ARG A 534 23.06 -5.79 6.87
CA ARG A 534 24.15 -4.82 6.78
C ARG A 534 24.68 -4.38 8.14
N VAL A 535 23.83 -4.32 9.16
CA VAL A 535 24.25 -3.99 10.55
C VAL A 535 25.22 -5.02 11.16
N LEU A 536 25.21 -6.25 10.66
CA LEU A 536 26.16 -7.31 11.05
C LEU A 536 27.42 -7.27 10.17
N ARG A 537 27.24 -7.13 8.86
CA ARG A 537 28.35 -7.26 7.88
C ARG A 537 29.26 -6.04 7.84
N ALA A 538 28.71 -4.84 7.95
CA ALA A 538 29.45 -3.58 7.83
C ALA A 538 30.58 -3.43 8.87
N PRO A 539 30.35 -3.68 10.18
CA PRO A 539 31.40 -3.61 11.20
C PRO A 539 32.34 -4.81 11.24
N MET A 540 32.03 -5.88 10.49
CA MET A 540 32.79 -7.12 10.46
C MET A 540 33.91 -7.09 9.43
N ALA A 541 35.09 -7.63 9.77
CA ALA A 541 36.27 -7.63 8.90
C ALA A 541 35.99 -8.17 7.49
N LEU A 542 36.50 -7.47 6.47
CA LEU A 542 36.55 -7.95 5.08
C LEU A 542 37.64 -9.04 4.97
N LYS A 543 37.38 -10.20 4.33
CA LYS A 543 38.46 -11.17 4.03
C LYS A 543 38.91 -11.17 2.55
N THR A 544 40.18 -11.52 2.41
CA THR A 544 41.17 -11.43 1.32
C THR A 544 40.76 -12.07 -0.03
N GLU A 545 41.62 -11.96 -1.06
CA GLU A 545 41.45 -12.57 -2.41
C GLU A 545 41.08 -14.07 -2.39
N GLU A 546 41.46 -14.79 -1.34
CA GLU A 546 41.11 -16.20 -1.10
C GLU A 546 39.62 -16.41 -0.80
N ALA A 547 39.00 -15.49 -0.06
CA ALA A 547 37.56 -15.51 0.22
C ALA A 547 36.75 -15.23 -1.07
N GLN A 548 37.21 -14.31 -1.91
CA GLN A 548 36.61 -14.05 -3.22
C GLN A 548 36.69 -15.26 -4.16
N SER A 549 37.79 -16.03 -4.09
CA SER A 549 37.98 -17.26 -4.86
C SER A 549 37.12 -18.43 -4.35
N ALA A 550 36.95 -18.57 -3.03
CA ALA A 550 36.05 -19.56 -2.42
C ALA A 550 34.57 -19.27 -2.73
N LEU A 551 34.19 -17.99 -2.78
CA LEU A 551 32.84 -17.53 -3.11
C LEU A 551 32.53 -17.73 -4.60
N LYS A 552 33.49 -17.46 -5.50
CA LYS A 552 33.40 -17.84 -6.93
C LYS A 552 33.28 -19.34 -7.17
N ALA A 553 33.76 -20.17 -6.24
CA ALA A 553 33.70 -21.63 -6.32
C ALA A 553 32.41 -22.25 -5.75
N GLY A 554 31.43 -21.44 -5.34
CA GLY A 554 30.10 -21.92 -4.91
C GLY A 554 30.08 -22.68 -3.58
N LYS A 555 31.08 -22.50 -2.71
CA LYS A 555 31.11 -23.14 -1.38
C LYS A 555 30.16 -22.40 -0.42
N LYS A 556 29.42 -23.15 0.42
CA LYS A 556 28.66 -22.59 1.54
C LYS A 556 29.59 -21.78 2.45
N LEU A 557 29.18 -20.56 2.78
CA LEU A 557 29.95 -19.66 3.62
C LEU A 557 29.91 -20.17 5.07
N ASP A 558 31.08 -20.44 5.65
CA ASP A 558 31.21 -20.43 7.10
C ASP A 558 31.07 -18.98 7.61
N GLY A 559 30.84 -18.78 8.91
CA GLY A 559 30.66 -17.44 9.50
C GLY A 559 31.80 -16.46 9.21
N ASN A 560 32.98 -16.94 8.81
CA ASN A 560 34.17 -16.12 8.58
C ASN A 560 34.20 -15.41 7.21
N LEU A 561 33.18 -15.56 6.36
CA LEU A 561 33.16 -15.04 4.97
C LEU A 561 32.09 -13.95 4.71
N LEU A 562 31.41 -13.44 5.74
CA LEU A 562 30.27 -12.51 5.59
C LEU A 562 30.61 -11.01 5.69
N GLY A 563 31.75 -10.66 6.27
CA GLY A 563 32.12 -9.28 6.61
C GLY A 563 32.54 -8.47 5.40
N ILE A 564 32.20 -7.18 5.38
CA ILE A 564 32.52 -6.25 4.28
C ILE A 564 33.46 -5.12 4.70
N GLY A 565 33.82 -5.00 5.99
CA GLY A 565 34.77 -4.01 6.50
C GLY A 565 34.45 -2.56 6.09
N ALA A 566 33.17 -2.23 6.05
CA ALA A 566 32.68 -0.97 5.50
C ALA A 566 32.65 0.17 6.54
N CYS A 567 32.77 -0.15 7.83
CA CYS A 567 32.86 0.84 8.88
C CYS A 567 34.13 1.69 8.75
N ARG A 568 34.00 2.96 9.13
CA ARG A 568 35.08 3.95 9.14
C ARG A 568 35.02 4.71 10.46
N ASN A 569 36.18 5.00 11.04
CA ASN A 569 36.33 5.69 12.32
C ASN A 569 36.04 7.19 12.17
N ALA A 570 34.77 7.52 11.92
CA ALA A 570 34.28 8.89 11.82
C ALA A 570 32.86 8.98 12.36
N LYS A 571 32.55 10.12 13.02
CA LYS A 571 31.20 10.41 13.49
C LYS A 571 30.24 10.45 12.30
N PHE A 572 29.20 9.61 12.37
CA PHE A 572 28.18 9.54 11.34
C PHE A 572 27.23 10.72 11.45
N ASP A 573 26.87 11.35 10.33
CA ASP A 573 25.87 12.42 10.32
C ASP A 573 24.51 11.86 10.76
N GLN A 574 24.08 12.28 11.95
CA GLN A 574 22.85 11.84 12.59
C GLN A 574 21.60 12.52 12.00
N LYS A 575 21.76 13.56 11.18
CA LYS A 575 20.66 14.28 10.53
C LYS A 575 20.33 13.71 9.15
N PHE A 576 21.32 13.14 8.46
CA PHE A 576 21.11 12.48 7.17
C PHE A 576 20.18 11.26 7.34
N ARG A 577 19.31 11.02 6.37
CA ARG A 577 18.50 9.80 6.25
C ARG A 577 18.01 9.66 4.83
N ARG A 578 17.76 8.44 4.36
CA ARG A 578 16.96 8.29 3.14
C ARG A 578 15.59 8.89 3.39
N LEU A 579 15.22 9.88 2.59
CA LEU A 579 13.91 10.49 2.70
C LEU A 579 12.89 9.51 2.09
N GLY A 580 11.87 9.16 2.89
CA GLY A 580 10.83 8.21 2.50
C GLY A 580 9.49 8.92 2.27
N ILE A 581 8.40 8.20 2.53
CA ILE A 581 7.03 8.72 2.47
C ILE A 581 6.85 9.95 3.41
N MET A 582 7.55 9.97 4.53
CA MET A 582 7.43 11.00 5.57
C MET A 582 8.57 12.01 5.52
N SER A 583 8.23 13.29 5.66
CA SER A 583 9.17 14.40 5.87
C SER A 583 9.34 14.64 7.37
N GLY A 584 10.57 14.70 7.88
CA GLY A 584 10.74 14.95 9.32
C GLY A 584 10.27 13.80 10.24
N GLY A 585 9.88 12.65 9.68
CA GLY A 585 9.16 11.58 10.41
C GLY A 585 7.65 11.80 10.54
N ARG A 586 7.07 12.75 9.80
CA ARG A 586 5.61 13.01 9.75
C ARG A 586 5.12 13.12 8.30
N TYR A 587 3.83 12.88 8.10
CA TYR A 587 3.18 13.15 6.82
C TYR A 587 2.80 14.64 6.75
N GLU A 588 3.16 15.31 5.66
CA GLU A 588 2.92 16.75 5.49
C GLU A 588 1.55 16.96 4.84
N HIS A 589 0.54 17.28 5.67
CA HIS A 589 -0.84 17.45 5.21
C HIS A 589 -1.10 18.77 4.49
N ALA A 590 -0.42 19.85 4.89
CA ALA A 590 -0.61 21.18 4.33
C ALA A 590 0.36 21.45 3.19
N VAL A 591 -0.09 22.17 2.16
CA VAL A 591 0.76 22.63 1.05
C VAL A 591 1.91 23.48 1.59
N ARG A 592 3.13 23.22 1.09
CA ARG A 592 4.33 23.95 1.51
C ARG A 592 5.15 24.42 0.30
N PRO A 593 5.81 25.59 0.39
CA PRO A 593 6.82 26.00 -0.58
C PRO A 593 7.90 24.91 -0.75
N LEU A 594 8.34 24.67 -1.99
CA LEU A 594 9.28 23.58 -2.30
C LEU A 594 10.65 23.74 -1.64
N ASP A 595 11.09 24.99 -1.47
CA ASP A 595 12.33 25.38 -0.78
C ASP A 595 12.27 25.19 0.74
N SER A 596 11.07 24.98 1.31
CA SER A 596 10.90 24.69 2.74
C SER A 596 11.15 23.22 3.10
N PHE A 597 11.26 22.34 2.11
CA PHE A 597 11.59 20.93 2.34
C PHE A 597 13.10 20.76 2.53
N PRO A 598 13.52 19.82 3.40
CA PRO A 598 14.93 19.54 3.56
C PRO A 598 15.53 19.03 2.25
N THR A 599 16.66 19.62 1.88
CA THR A 599 17.55 19.10 0.85
C THR A 599 18.77 18.49 1.53
N GLN A 600 19.32 17.43 0.95
CA GLN A 600 20.57 16.84 1.42
C GLN A 600 21.42 16.46 0.23
N VAL A 601 22.74 16.52 0.37
CA VAL A 601 23.65 16.04 -0.67
C VAL A 601 23.80 14.53 -0.50
N TRP A 602 23.45 13.75 -1.52
CA TRP A 602 23.68 12.32 -1.49
C TRP A 602 25.16 12.01 -1.64
N LYS A 603 25.77 11.50 -0.57
CA LYS A 603 27.16 11.06 -0.58
C LYS A 603 27.27 9.60 -1.07
N PRO A 604 28.11 9.31 -2.08
CA PRO A 604 28.44 7.93 -2.45
C PRO A 604 29.06 7.18 -1.25
N VAL A 605 28.97 5.85 -1.25
CA VAL A 605 29.51 5.02 -0.15
C VAL A 605 31.04 5.12 -0.10
N ALA A 606 31.54 5.89 0.86
CA ALA A 606 32.81 5.88 1.62
C ALA A 606 34.19 5.56 0.97
N ALA A 607 34.32 4.97 -0.21
CA ALA A 607 35.64 4.66 -0.78
C ALA A 607 36.36 5.87 -1.38
N SER A 608 35.64 6.99 -1.62
CA SER A 608 36.18 8.18 -2.30
C SER A 608 36.02 9.48 -1.51
N ASP A 609 35.55 9.45 -0.26
CA ASP A 609 35.46 10.65 0.61
C ASP A 609 36.73 10.71 1.49
N PRO A 610 37.65 11.68 1.28
CA PRO A 610 38.86 11.83 2.09
C PRO A 610 38.58 12.04 3.59
N ASN A 611 37.35 12.41 3.95
CA ASN A 611 36.92 12.67 5.33
C ASN A 611 36.15 11.50 5.95
N SER A 612 36.09 10.33 5.31
CA SER A 612 35.34 9.19 5.83
C SER A 612 35.92 8.61 7.12
N GLY A 613 37.16 8.94 7.46
CA GLY A 613 37.93 8.31 8.53
C GLY A 613 38.60 7.01 8.08
N GLU A 614 39.47 6.47 8.93
CA GLU A 614 40.19 5.22 8.66
C GLU A 614 39.27 4.00 8.77
N PRO A 615 39.47 2.92 8.00
CA PRO A 615 38.78 1.65 8.20
C PRO A 615 38.83 1.18 9.65
N VAL A 616 37.67 0.78 10.20
CA VAL A 616 37.58 0.21 11.55
C VAL A 616 36.78 -1.08 11.52
N VAL A 617 37.28 -2.08 12.23
CA VAL A 617 36.60 -3.36 12.45
C VAL A 617 36.17 -3.40 13.91
N SER A 618 34.87 -3.38 14.16
CA SER A 618 34.29 -3.44 15.50
C SER A 618 33.80 -4.85 15.85
N ILE A 619 33.67 -5.73 14.86
CA ILE A 619 33.30 -7.14 15.01
C ILE A 619 34.36 -8.00 14.33
N GLN A 620 35.03 -8.88 15.06
CA GLN A 620 36.14 -9.67 14.50
C GLN A 620 35.67 -10.94 13.79
N SER A 621 34.62 -11.57 14.31
CA SER A 621 34.03 -12.79 13.75
C SER A 621 32.59 -12.95 14.20
N THR A 622 31.92 -14.02 13.74
CA THR A 622 30.57 -14.38 14.18
C THR A 622 30.49 -14.86 15.63
N ASP A 623 31.62 -15.04 16.30
CA ASP A 623 31.68 -15.41 17.71
C ASP A 623 31.62 -14.21 18.65
N ASP A 624 31.72 -12.99 18.11
CA ASP A 624 31.60 -11.75 18.86
C ASP A 624 30.24 -11.65 19.56
N ALA A 625 30.24 -11.23 20.83
CA ALA A 625 29.03 -11.14 21.64
C ALA A 625 28.00 -10.15 21.05
N VAL A 626 28.47 -9.02 20.49
CA VAL A 626 27.60 -8.02 19.84
C VAL A 626 27.00 -8.60 18.57
N TYR A 627 27.79 -9.32 17.77
CA TYR A 627 27.30 -10.01 16.58
C TYR A 627 26.19 -11.00 16.92
N ARG A 628 26.43 -11.91 17.88
CA ARG A 628 25.45 -12.93 18.29
C ARG A 628 24.18 -12.31 18.84
N GLN A 629 24.30 -11.25 19.63
CA GLN A 629 23.15 -10.53 20.18
C GLN A 629 22.29 -9.90 19.08
N ILE A 630 22.89 -9.17 18.13
CA ILE A 630 22.17 -8.56 17.01
C ILE A 630 21.55 -9.65 16.12
N LEU A 631 22.29 -10.71 15.81
CA LEU A 631 21.78 -11.82 14.97
C LEU A 631 20.59 -12.51 15.63
N SER A 632 20.62 -12.75 16.94
CA SER A 632 19.52 -13.32 17.71
C SER A 632 18.25 -12.47 17.63
N ILE A 633 18.39 -11.14 17.80
CA ILE A 633 17.28 -10.19 17.65
C ILE A 633 16.65 -10.31 16.25
N ILE A 634 17.48 -10.35 15.20
CA ILE A 634 17.01 -10.41 13.80
C ILE A 634 16.34 -11.76 13.51
N LYS A 635 16.92 -12.87 13.96
CA LYS A 635 16.34 -14.22 13.81
C LYS A 635 14.98 -14.33 14.47
N ARG A 636 14.82 -13.75 15.67
CA ARG A 636 13.54 -13.70 16.36
C ARG A 636 12.51 -12.88 15.60
N ALA A 637 12.88 -11.69 15.16
CA ALA A 637 12.01 -10.82 14.38
C ALA A 637 11.60 -11.46 13.05
N SER A 638 12.50 -12.22 12.43
CA SER A 638 12.23 -13.02 11.24
C SER A 638 11.14 -14.08 11.53
N ARG A 639 11.33 -14.91 12.56
CA ARG A 639 10.32 -15.92 12.96
C ARG A 639 8.95 -15.29 13.20
N GLN A 640 8.89 -14.19 13.95
CA GLN A 640 7.64 -13.47 14.22
C GLN A 640 7.00 -12.90 12.95
N ALA A 641 7.81 -12.34 12.04
CA ALA A 641 7.35 -11.76 10.80
C ALA A 641 6.73 -12.82 9.87
N TYR A 642 7.37 -13.98 9.72
CA TYR A 642 6.90 -15.08 8.88
C TYR A 642 5.81 -15.94 9.52
N ALA A 643 5.57 -15.82 10.83
CA ALA A 643 4.40 -16.40 11.49
C ALA A 643 3.10 -15.61 11.22
N SER A 644 3.20 -14.35 10.84
CA SER A 644 2.04 -13.51 10.48
C SER A 644 2.35 -12.58 9.30
N PRO A 645 2.71 -13.12 8.13
CA PRO A 645 3.13 -12.37 6.95
C PRO A 645 2.12 -11.31 6.49
N ARG A 646 2.68 -10.21 5.96
CA ARG A 646 1.96 -9.29 5.09
C ARG A 646 1.67 -9.96 3.74
N ILE A 647 0.77 -9.38 2.95
CA ILE A 647 0.38 -9.94 1.65
C ILE A 647 1.55 -10.14 0.66
N ASP A 648 2.60 -9.33 0.75
CA ASP A 648 3.82 -9.41 -0.08
C ASP A 648 4.81 -10.49 0.37
N MET A 649 4.56 -11.16 1.50
CA MET A 649 5.50 -12.09 2.10
C MET A 649 5.12 -13.56 1.81
N PRO A 650 6.13 -14.46 1.71
CA PRO A 650 5.90 -15.90 1.66
C PRO A 650 4.94 -16.41 2.74
N GLY A 651 4.06 -17.35 2.38
CA GLY A 651 3.08 -17.95 3.29
C GLY A 651 1.83 -17.10 3.56
N ALA A 652 1.74 -15.85 3.07
CA ALA A 652 0.60 -14.95 3.30
C ALA A 652 -0.78 -15.54 2.95
N PHE A 653 -0.82 -16.41 1.94
CA PHE A 653 -2.05 -17.03 1.44
C PHE A 653 -2.39 -18.34 2.17
N GLU A 654 -1.47 -18.91 2.95
CA GLU A 654 -1.63 -20.19 3.67
C GLU A 654 -2.04 -20.02 5.14
N LEU A 655 -2.01 -18.80 5.68
CA LEU A 655 -2.36 -18.54 7.09
C LEU A 655 -3.82 -18.85 7.42
N ASN A 656 -4.09 -19.23 8.67
CA ASN A 656 -5.45 -19.25 9.22
C ASN A 656 -6.06 -17.84 9.13
N GLY A 657 -7.16 -17.69 8.38
CA GLY A 657 -7.79 -16.40 8.06
C GLY A 657 -7.41 -15.82 6.68
N GLY A 658 -6.36 -16.36 6.04
CA GLY A 658 -6.01 -16.20 4.63
C GLY A 658 -5.72 -14.78 4.11
N ALA A 659 -5.26 -14.72 2.87
CA ALA A 659 -5.30 -13.49 2.09
C ALA A 659 -6.76 -13.14 1.76
N ILE A 660 -7.14 -11.90 1.99
CA ILE A 660 -8.46 -11.37 1.68
C ILE A 660 -8.38 -10.66 0.32
N ALA A 661 -9.27 -11.06 -0.59
CA ALA A 661 -9.38 -10.46 -1.90
C ALA A 661 -9.73 -8.97 -1.78
N GLY A 662 -8.88 -8.13 -2.36
CA GLY A 662 -9.14 -6.72 -2.54
C GLY A 662 -9.98 -6.47 -3.78
N ARG A 663 -10.98 -5.59 -3.66
CA ARG A 663 -11.95 -5.35 -4.73
C ARG A 663 -11.85 -3.94 -5.29
N SER A 664 -12.10 -3.85 -6.58
CA SER A 664 -12.28 -2.59 -7.30
C SER A 664 -13.68 -2.48 -7.88
N ARG A 665 -14.26 -1.29 -7.82
CA ARG A 665 -15.62 -1.02 -8.30
C ARG A 665 -15.76 -1.45 -9.76
N GLN A 666 -16.78 -2.23 -10.04
CA GLN A 666 -17.19 -2.60 -11.40
C GLN A 666 -18.46 -1.84 -11.74
N ILE A 667 -18.43 -1.02 -12.79
CA ILE A 667 -19.61 -0.28 -13.30
C ILE A 667 -20.34 -1.10 -14.37
N LEU A 668 -19.58 -1.76 -15.25
CA LEU A 668 -20.11 -2.70 -16.23
C LEU A 668 -19.61 -4.11 -15.94
N PRO A 669 -20.38 -5.16 -16.26
CA PRO A 669 -19.94 -6.55 -16.14
C PRO A 669 -18.71 -6.81 -17.02
N GLN A 670 -17.69 -7.45 -16.46
CA GLN A 670 -16.52 -7.89 -17.22
C GLN A 670 -16.93 -9.04 -18.17
N PRO A 671 -16.71 -8.94 -19.49
CA PRO A 671 -17.02 -10.04 -20.40
C PRO A 671 -16.16 -11.27 -20.08
N LEU A 672 -16.72 -12.46 -20.30
CA LEU A 672 -15.94 -13.70 -20.19
C LEU A 672 -14.88 -13.73 -21.30
N PRO A 673 -13.64 -14.19 -21.03
CA PRO A 673 -12.61 -14.27 -22.05
C PRO A 673 -13.03 -15.23 -23.17
N GLU A 674 -12.74 -14.90 -24.43
CA GLU A 674 -12.94 -15.85 -25.54
C GLU A 674 -11.99 -17.06 -25.41
N LYS A 675 -10.77 -16.79 -24.95
CA LYS A 675 -9.77 -17.82 -24.64
C LYS A 675 -9.49 -17.80 -23.14
N MET A 676 -9.76 -18.93 -22.49
CA MET A 676 -9.49 -19.10 -21.06
C MET A 676 -7.99 -19.03 -20.76
N PRO A 677 -7.59 -18.49 -19.60
CA PRO A 677 -6.20 -18.49 -19.19
C PRO A 677 -5.71 -19.92 -18.94
N LYS A 678 -4.40 -20.12 -19.08
CA LYS A 678 -3.75 -21.34 -18.60
C LYS A 678 -3.80 -21.33 -17.06
N ILE A 679 -4.31 -22.40 -16.48
CA ILE A 679 -4.28 -22.63 -15.05
C ILE A 679 -3.07 -23.49 -14.73
N GLU A 680 -2.32 -23.10 -13.71
CA GLU A 680 -1.21 -23.87 -13.15
C GLU A 680 -1.66 -24.54 -11.86
N LEU A 681 -1.24 -25.78 -11.67
CA LEU A 681 -1.53 -26.59 -10.49
C LEU A 681 -0.21 -27.06 -9.88
N SER A 682 0.03 -26.67 -8.63
CA SER A 682 1.26 -26.96 -7.91
C SER A 682 0.97 -27.29 -6.44
N LEU A 683 2.01 -27.65 -5.68
CA LEU A 683 1.93 -27.75 -4.23
C LEU A 683 2.51 -26.50 -3.59
N THR A 684 1.83 -25.99 -2.57
CA THR A 684 2.35 -24.97 -1.65
C THR A 684 3.55 -25.51 -0.84
N LEU A 685 4.20 -24.62 -0.08
CA LEU A 685 5.28 -25.03 0.83
C LEU A 685 4.80 -26.01 1.92
N SER A 686 3.54 -25.90 2.34
CA SER A 686 2.89 -26.83 3.27
C SER A 686 2.34 -28.11 2.61
N GLY A 687 2.56 -28.30 1.31
CA GLY A 687 2.10 -29.47 0.56
C GLY A 687 0.60 -29.46 0.25
N LYS A 688 -0.03 -28.29 0.19
CA LYS A 688 -1.44 -28.13 -0.22
C LYS A 688 -1.54 -27.86 -1.72
N PRO A 689 -2.56 -28.34 -2.44
CA PRO A 689 -2.80 -27.95 -3.82
C PRO A 689 -3.03 -26.45 -3.94
N GLU A 690 -2.31 -25.83 -4.86
CA GLU A 690 -2.50 -24.46 -5.28
C GLU A 690 -2.85 -24.42 -6.76
N LEU A 691 -3.92 -23.69 -7.08
CA LEU A 691 -4.25 -23.28 -8.43
C LEU A 691 -3.92 -21.81 -8.60
N SER A 692 -3.25 -21.46 -9.70
CA SER A 692 -2.96 -20.08 -10.05
C SER A 692 -3.08 -19.85 -11.55
N TRP A 693 -3.29 -18.59 -11.94
CA TRP A 693 -3.35 -18.20 -13.34
C TRP A 693 -2.85 -16.77 -13.54
N PRO A 694 -2.51 -16.37 -14.78
CA PRO A 694 -2.11 -14.99 -15.07
C PRO A 694 -3.19 -14.00 -14.64
N ASN A 695 -2.77 -12.93 -13.96
CA ASN A 695 -3.68 -11.86 -13.54
C ASN A 695 -3.80 -10.78 -14.63
N ASP A 696 -4.23 -11.20 -15.83
CA ASP A 696 -4.29 -10.34 -17.01
C ASP A 696 -5.64 -9.60 -17.14
N LYS A 697 -5.69 -8.60 -18.02
CA LYS A 697 -6.86 -7.71 -18.23
C LYS A 697 -8.18 -8.44 -18.54
N ARG A 698 -8.13 -9.70 -18.98
CA ARG A 698 -9.31 -10.48 -19.38
C ARG A 698 -10.02 -11.09 -18.17
N VAL A 699 -9.28 -11.43 -17.12
CA VAL A 699 -9.81 -12.13 -15.93
C VAL A 699 -10.08 -11.21 -14.74
N ILE A 700 -9.49 -10.02 -14.73
CA ILE A 700 -9.70 -9.04 -13.66
C ILE A 700 -11.17 -8.61 -13.63
N GLY A 701 -11.81 -8.75 -12.46
CA GLY A 701 -13.23 -8.45 -12.26
C GLY A 701 -14.17 -9.67 -12.44
N LEU A 702 -13.61 -10.86 -12.69
CA LEU A 702 -14.33 -12.14 -12.65
C LEU A 702 -14.09 -12.86 -11.32
N ALA A 703 -15.04 -13.71 -10.93
CA ALA A 703 -14.82 -14.73 -9.91
C ALA A 703 -14.43 -16.06 -10.57
N ALA A 704 -13.71 -16.91 -9.84
CA ALA A 704 -13.39 -18.28 -10.25
C ALA A 704 -14.03 -19.27 -9.27
N GLU A 705 -14.78 -20.23 -9.80
CA GLU A 705 -15.26 -21.42 -9.10
C GLU A 705 -14.21 -22.53 -9.25
N ILE A 706 -13.72 -23.07 -8.14
CA ILE A 706 -12.73 -24.16 -8.14
C ILE A 706 -13.45 -25.43 -7.77
N HIS A 707 -13.28 -26.44 -8.61
CA HIS A 707 -13.85 -27.76 -8.40
C HIS A 707 -12.75 -28.82 -8.29
N ARG A 708 -13.00 -29.83 -7.46
CA ARG A 708 -12.15 -31.00 -7.23
C ARG A 708 -12.92 -32.29 -7.44
N GLY A 709 -12.28 -33.28 -8.07
CA GLY A 709 -12.82 -34.63 -8.25
C GLY A 709 -11.74 -35.72 -8.18
N GLU A 710 -12.17 -36.96 -8.02
CA GLU A 710 -11.30 -38.15 -7.92
C GLU A 710 -10.87 -38.71 -9.29
N LYS A 711 -11.53 -38.26 -10.37
CA LYS A 711 -11.34 -38.73 -11.75
C LYS A 711 -11.19 -37.53 -12.68
N PRO A 712 -10.50 -37.69 -13.83
CA PRO A 712 -10.49 -36.66 -14.86
C PRO A 712 -11.91 -36.38 -15.37
N ASP A 713 -12.12 -35.18 -15.90
CA ASP A 713 -13.37 -34.77 -16.58
C ASP A 713 -14.65 -34.99 -15.76
N PHE A 714 -14.54 -34.88 -14.43
CA PHE A 714 -15.68 -35.00 -13.53
C PHE A 714 -16.71 -33.89 -13.79
N ALA A 715 -17.98 -34.19 -13.52
CA ALA A 715 -19.07 -33.23 -13.70
C ALA A 715 -19.04 -32.15 -12.60
N LEU A 716 -19.05 -30.88 -13.01
CA LEU A 716 -19.13 -29.74 -12.08
C LEU A 716 -20.50 -29.69 -11.42
N SER A 717 -20.50 -29.67 -10.09
CA SER A 717 -21.68 -29.54 -9.23
C SER A 717 -21.29 -28.93 -7.89
N GLU A 718 -22.27 -28.55 -7.06
CA GLU A 718 -22.03 -28.07 -5.69
C GLU A 718 -21.19 -29.05 -4.86
N LYS A 719 -21.34 -30.37 -5.06
CA LYS A 719 -20.57 -31.39 -4.35
C LYS A 719 -19.08 -31.39 -4.70
N THR A 720 -18.74 -30.89 -5.88
CA THR A 720 -17.35 -30.82 -6.38
C THR A 720 -16.75 -29.44 -6.17
N LEU A 721 -17.55 -28.43 -5.85
CA LEU A 721 -17.08 -27.07 -5.59
C LEU A 721 -16.32 -27.06 -4.26
N VAL A 722 -15.04 -26.73 -4.32
CA VAL A 722 -14.19 -26.60 -3.12
C VAL A 722 -14.05 -25.16 -2.67
N GLY A 723 -14.33 -24.19 -3.55
CA GLY A 723 -14.38 -22.79 -3.18
C GLY A 723 -14.48 -21.84 -4.35
N THR A 724 -14.57 -20.55 -4.02
CA THR A 724 -14.60 -19.46 -4.99
C THR A 724 -13.59 -18.38 -4.61
N THR A 725 -12.95 -17.77 -5.59
CA THR A 725 -12.00 -16.66 -5.36
C THR A 725 -12.14 -15.58 -6.43
N GLU A 726 -11.86 -14.33 -6.05
CA GLU A 726 -11.70 -13.19 -6.97
C GLU A 726 -10.22 -12.91 -7.25
N MET A 727 -9.32 -13.59 -6.54
CA MET A 727 -7.88 -13.50 -6.76
C MET A 727 -7.47 -14.40 -7.93
N ASN A 728 -6.28 -14.20 -8.47
CA ASN A 728 -5.73 -15.04 -9.52
C ASN A 728 -5.13 -16.37 -9.00
N ARG A 729 -5.47 -16.75 -7.77
CA ARG A 729 -5.00 -17.97 -7.11
C ARG A 729 -5.99 -18.48 -6.07
N PHE A 730 -5.91 -19.78 -5.80
CA PHE A 730 -6.71 -20.50 -4.80
C PHE A 730 -5.90 -21.64 -4.19
N ILE A 731 -5.96 -21.79 -2.87
CA ILE A 731 -5.33 -22.91 -2.15
C ILE A 731 -6.43 -23.80 -1.60
N ASP A 732 -6.39 -25.08 -1.97
CA ASP A 732 -7.31 -26.09 -1.45
C ASP A 732 -6.78 -26.66 -0.13
N ALA A 733 -7.06 -25.95 0.96
CA ALA A 733 -6.63 -26.34 2.30
C ALA A 733 -7.22 -27.69 2.75
N ASP A 734 -8.39 -28.06 2.21
CA ASP A 734 -9.17 -29.24 2.59
C ASP A 734 -8.82 -30.49 1.77
N ALA A 735 -7.86 -30.39 0.86
CA ALA A 735 -7.37 -31.54 0.09
C ALA A 735 -6.73 -32.57 1.02
N LYS A 736 -7.30 -33.78 1.00
CA LYS A 736 -6.75 -34.95 1.69
C LYS A 736 -5.63 -35.57 0.88
N GLN A 737 -4.81 -36.40 1.52
CA GLN A 737 -3.81 -37.21 0.83
C GLN A 737 -4.44 -38.01 -0.31
N GLY A 738 -3.75 -38.05 -1.45
CA GLY A 738 -4.18 -38.80 -2.63
C GLY A 738 -4.14 -37.97 -3.91
N LYS A 739 -4.50 -38.61 -5.01
CA LYS A 739 -4.52 -38.00 -6.34
C LYS A 739 -5.83 -37.28 -6.58
N TRP A 740 -5.77 -35.99 -6.92
CA TRP A 740 -6.95 -35.17 -7.18
C TRP A 740 -6.89 -34.52 -8.56
N PHE A 741 -8.05 -34.34 -9.17
CA PHE A 741 -8.24 -33.62 -10.42
C PHE A 741 -8.98 -32.32 -10.16
N TYR A 742 -8.60 -31.26 -10.87
CA TYR A 742 -9.19 -29.94 -10.69
C TYR A 742 -9.77 -29.36 -11.98
N ALA A 743 -10.82 -28.57 -11.81
CA ALA A 743 -11.41 -27.74 -12.85
C ALA A 743 -11.67 -26.33 -12.33
N VAL A 744 -11.45 -25.31 -13.17
CA VAL A 744 -11.73 -23.91 -12.86
C VAL A 744 -12.79 -23.38 -13.83
N ARG A 745 -13.81 -22.69 -13.30
CA ARG A 745 -14.84 -22.04 -14.10
C ARG A 745 -14.92 -20.56 -13.75
N PHE A 746 -14.75 -19.69 -14.73
CA PHE A 746 -14.86 -18.24 -14.52
C PHE A 746 -16.31 -17.78 -14.58
N VAL A 747 -16.65 -16.86 -13.69
CA VAL A 747 -18.00 -16.35 -13.49
C VAL A 747 -17.98 -14.84 -13.59
N CYS A 748 -18.75 -14.32 -14.56
CA CYS A 748 -19.12 -12.92 -14.65
C CYS A 748 -20.41 -12.73 -13.84
N ASP A 749 -20.24 -12.24 -12.61
CA ASP A 749 -21.35 -11.85 -11.74
C ASP A 749 -21.01 -10.55 -11.01
N PRO A 750 -21.51 -9.40 -11.49
CA PRO A 750 -21.34 -8.12 -10.81
C PRO A 750 -21.85 -8.11 -9.37
N ALA A 751 -22.84 -8.94 -9.00
CA ALA A 751 -23.29 -9.01 -7.61
C ALA A 751 -22.21 -9.57 -6.67
N LEU A 752 -21.28 -10.38 -7.19
CA LEU A 752 -20.12 -10.87 -6.45
C LEU A 752 -18.98 -9.86 -6.43
N THR A 753 -18.75 -9.13 -7.54
CA THR A 753 -17.51 -8.38 -7.76
C THR A 753 -17.66 -6.85 -7.66
N CYS A 754 -18.86 -6.27 -7.74
CA CYS A 754 -19.03 -4.81 -7.79
C CYS A 754 -18.76 -4.09 -6.45
N GLY A 755 -18.84 -4.82 -5.32
CA GLY A 755 -18.63 -4.31 -3.97
C GLY A 755 -19.74 -3.40 -3.41
N THR A 756 -20.67 -2.90 -4.23
CA THR A 756 -21.84 -2.11 -3.78
C THR A 756 -23.02 -2.98 -3.33
N CYS A 757 -23.16 -4.19 -3.91
CA CYS A 757 -24.20 -5.16 -3.51
C CYS A 757 -23.87 -5.90 -2.20
N ARG A 758 -22.58 -5.95 -1.79
CA ARG A 758 -22.10 -6.52 -0.53
C ARG A 758 -21.56 -5.41 0.37
N VAL A 759 -22.40 -4.81 1.20
CA VAL A 759 -21.92 -3.82 2.19
C VAL A 759 -21.47 -4.56 3.45
N SER A 760 -20.16 -4.51 3.74
CA SER A 760 -19.49 -4.75 5.03
C SER A 760 -19.79 -6.04 5.81
N GLY A 761 -18.77 -6.90 5.93
CA GLY A 761 -18.66 -7.83 7.07
C GLY A 761 -18.98 -9.29 6.78
N ASP A 762 -19.79 -9.59 5.76
CA ASP A 762 -20.18 -10.97 5.50
C ASP A 762 -18.99 -11.79 4.98
N THR A 763 -18.53 -12.70 5.83
CA THR A 763 -17.53 -13.71 5.50
C THR A 763 -18.08 -14.68 4.44
N ILE A 764 -17.21 -15.29 3.65
CA ILE A 764 -17.60 -16.35 2.70
C ILE A 764 -18.38 -17.48 3.42
N SER A 765 -18.12 -17.71 4.71
CA SER A 765 -18.86 -18.64 5.56
C SER A 765 -20.33 -18.28 5.79
N GLU A 766 -20.69 -17.00 5.89
CA GLU A 766 -22.10 -16.57 6.07
C GLU A 766 -22.93 -16.75 4.79
N LEU A 767 -22.29 -16.74 3.63
CA LEU A 767 -22.92 -17.09 2.35
C LEU A 767 -23.02 -18.60 2.12
N ASN A 768 -22.10 -19.39 2.68
CA ASN A 768 -22.24 -20.85 2.69
C ASN A 768 -23.37 -21.29 3.63
N ALA A 769 -23.68 -20.55 4.70
CA ALA A 769 -24.89 -20.76 5.50
C ALA A 769 -26.17 -20.38 4.74
N LEU A 770 -26.11 -19.38 3.85
CA LEU A 770 -27.20 -19.05 2.92
C LEU A 770 -27.36 -20.08 1.78
N ALA A 771 -26.36 -20.94 1.57
CA ALA A 771 -26.42 -22.06 0.62
C ALA A 771 -27.13 -23.31 1.18
N GLU A 772 -27.58 -23.30 2.45
CA GLU A 772 -28.42 -24.36 3.05
C GLU A 772 -29.90 -24.33 2.60
N GLY A 773 -30.19 -23.74 1.43
CA GLY A 773 -31.47 -23.94 0.75
C GLY A 773 -32.56 -22.89 0.98
N ILE A 774 -32.21 -21.70 1.50
CA ILE A 774 -33.09 -20.54 1.46
C ILE A 774 -32.37 -19.46 0.67
N ILE A 775 -32.53 -19.45 -0.66
CA ILE A 775 -32.29 -18.24 -1.46
C ILE A 775 -33.32 -17.24 -0.94
N PRO A 776 -32.92 -16.18 -0.19
CA PRO A 776 -33.88 -15.12 0.07
C PRO A 776 -34.24 -14.59 -1.32
N GLU A 777 -35.53 -14.53 -1.65
CA GLU A 777 -35.97 -13.83 -2.87
C GLU A 777 -35.14 -12.54 -2.96
N ARG A 778 -34.44 -12.34 -4.08
CA ARG A 778 -33.49 -11.23 -4.32
C ARG A 778 -34.01 -9.84 -3.90
N LYS A 779 -35.33 -9.71 -3.65
CA LYS A 779 -36.14 -8.54 -3.30
C LYS A 779 -35.55 -7.55 -2.30
N SER A 780 -34.72 -7.95 -1.31
CA SER A 780 -34.15 -6.98 -0.36
C SER A 780 -32.93 -6.21 -0.89
N ILE A 781 -32.25 -6.72 -1.93
CA ILE A 781 -31.07 -6.09 -2.56
C ILE A 781 -31.45 -5.38 -3.88
N VAL A 782 -32.55 -5.78 -4.53
CA VAL A 782 -33.00 -5.28 -5.85
C VAL A 782 -33.09 -3.76 -5.94
N ASN A 783 -33.32 -3.06 -4.82
CA ASN A 783 -33.59 -1.62 -4.84
C ASN A 783 -32.37 -0.72 -4.66
N ARG A 784 -31.13 -1.25 -4.59
CA ARG A 784 -29.93 -0.42 -4.32
C ARG A 784 -28.86 -0.39 -5.42
N CYS A 785 -28.83 -1.37 -6.33
CA CYS A 785 -27.81 -1.42 -7.38
C CYS A 785 -28.39 -2.02 -8.68
N PRO A 786 -28.38 -1.30 -9.82
CA PRO A 786 -28.83 -1.83 -11.12
C PRO A 786 -28.13 -3.12 -11.55
N LEU A 787 -26.88 -3.33 -11.10
CA LEU A 787 -26.12 -4.55 -11.39
C LEU A 787 -26.62 -5.80 -10.66
N SER A 788 -27.46 -5.65 -9.62
CA SER A 788 -28.07 -6.79 -8.89
C SER A 788 -29.08 -7.59 -9.74
N MET A 789 -29.56 -6.99 -10.84
CA MET A 789 -30.48 -7.61 -11.80
C MET A 789 -29.75 -8.40 -12.90
N PHE A 790 -28.42 -8.28 -13.00
CA PHE A 790 -27.63 -9.00 -13.99
C PHE A 790 -27.75 -10.51 -13.77
N GLN A 791 -27.91 -11.26 -14.87
CA GLN A 791 -27.90 -12.72 -14.83
C GLN A 791 -26.45 -13.22 -14.96
N PRO A 792 -25.93 -13.96 -13.96
CA PRO A 792 -24.56 -14.44 -13.99
C PRO A 792 -24.26 -15.25 -15.25
N LYS A 793 -23.10 -14.99 -15.87
CA LYS A 793 -22.59 -15.79 -17.00
C LYS A 793 -21.42 -16.61 -16.52
N LYS A 794 -21.33 -17.86 -16.97
CA LYS A 794 -20.23 -18.76 -16.62
C LYS A 794 -19.51 -19.23 -17.87
N SER A 795 -18.19 -19.32 -17.80
CA SER A 795 -17.37 -19.86 -18.89
C SER A 795 -17.56 -21.37 -19.03
N GLU A 796 -17.00 -21.93 -20.11
CA GLU A 796 -16.64 -23.35 -20.14
C GLU A 796 -15.59 -23.64 -19.05
N PRO A 797 -15.62 -24.84 -18.43
CA PRO A 797 -14.63 -25.22 -17.42
C PRO A 797 -13.26 -25.51 -18.05
N VAL A 798 -12.20 -25.12 -17.34
CA VAL A 798 -10.82 -25.46 -17.66
C VAL A 798 -10.37 -26.60 -16.76
N TYR A 799 -10.19 -27.79 -17.32
CA TYR A 799 -9.63 -28.94 -16.61
C TYR A 799 -8.10 -28.87 -16.62
N VAL A 800 -7.48 -28.90 -15.42
CA VAL A 800 -6.07 -28.53 -15.21
C VAL A 800 -5.13 -29.75 -15.18
N GLY A 801 -5.68 -30.95 -15.00
CA GLY A 801 -4.94 -32.18 -14.81
C GLY A 801 -5.05 -32.69 -13.37
N SER A 802 -4.07 -33.48 -12.93
CA SER A 802 -4.05 -34.08 -11.60
C SER A 802 -2.81 -33.71 -10.78
N LEU A 803 -2.97 -33.69 -9.45
CA LEU A 803 -1.88 -33.51 -8.51
C LEU A 803 -1.99 -34.56 -7.39
N ASP A 804 -0.85 -35.15 -7.02
CA ASP A 804 -0.75 -36.06 -5.88
C ASP A 804 -0.47 -35.25 -4.61
N VAL A 805 -1.45 -35.22 -3.69
CA VAL A 805 -1.31 -34.58 -2.39
C VAL A 805 -0.53 -35.52 -1.46
N PRO A 806 0.65 -35.10 -0.99
CA PRO A 806 1.48 -35.94 -0.14
C PRO A 806 0.80 -36.19 1.21
N GLU A 807 1.17 -37.29 1.85
CA GLU A 807 0.84 -37.49 3.26
C GLU A 807 1.42 -36.33 4.07
N GLN A 808 0.56 -35.60 4.78
CA GLN A 808 1.03 -34.61 5.73
C GLN A 808 1.68 -35.37 6.89
N LYS A 809 3.00 -35.56 6.80
CA LYS A 809 3.78 -36.04 7.94
C LYS A 809 3.54 -35.05 9.07
N SER A 810 2.88 -35.49 10.14
CA SER A 810 2.96 -34.78 11.40
C SER A 810 4.43 -34.54 11.67
N ALA A 811 4.81 -33.28 11.94
CA ALA A 811 6.18 -32.99 12.36
C ALA A 811 6.53 -34.01 13.46
N PRO A 812 7.64 -34.75 13.34
CA PRO A 812 8.00 -35.71 14.36
C PRO A 812 8.04 -34.96 15.68
N VAL A 813 7.26 -35.43 16.67
CA VAL A 813 7.36 -34.95 18.05
C VAL A 813 8.82 -35.16 18.42
N SER A 814 9.58 -34.08 18.56
CA SER A 814 10.99 -34.20 18.86
C SER A 814 11.12 -34.79 20.27
N LEU A 815 12.18 -35.56 20.53
CA LEU A 815 12.43 -36.04 21.89
C LEU A 815 12.72 -34.81 22.78
N PRO A 816 12.24 -34.78 24.04
CA PRO A 816 12.56 -33.71 24.97
C PRO A 816 14.07 -33.46 25.02
N ARG A 817 14.49 -32.23 24.76
CA ARG A 817 15.89 -31.81 24.86
C ARG A 817 16.02 -30.63 25.82
N GLU A 818 17.20 -30.46 26.39
CA GLU A 818 17.51 -29.25 27.17
C GLU A 818 17.58 -28.05 26.23
N LEU A 819 16.71 -27.07 26.43
CA LEU A 819 16.60 -25.84 25.64
C LEU A 819 17.37 -24.68 26.26
N PHE A 820 17.55 -24.72 27.58
CA PHE A 820 18.26 -23.69 28.34
C PHE A 820 18.81 -24.28 29.64
N SER A 821 20.03 -23.91 30.01
CA SER A 821 20.59 -24.22 31.33
C SER A 821 21.44 -23.08 31.88
N MET A 822 21.41 -22.92 33.20
CA MET A 822 22.19 -21.93 33.93
C MET A 822 22.48 -22.39 35.36
N GLU A 823 23.76 -22.44 35.70
CA GLU A 823 24.27 -23.04 36.95
C GLU A 823 23.96 -22.19 38.20
N THR A 824 24.21 -20.87 38.18
CA THR A 824 23.98 -20.02 39.37
C THR A 824 23.47 -18.64 38.97
N VAL A 825 22.48 -18.13 39.70
CA VAL A 825 21.89 -16.81 39.55
C VAL A 825 21.80 -16.13 40.92
N ASP A 826 22.67 -15.15 41.15
CA ASP A 826 22.54 -14.26 42.30
C ASP A 826 21.72 -13.02 41.90
N LEU A 827 20.46 -12.97 42.34
CA LEU A 827 19.55 -11.85 42.08
C LEU A 827 19.59 -10.81 43.23
N GLY A 828 20.62 -10.83 44.07
CA GLY A 828 20.76 -10.00 45.27
C GLY A 828 21.23 -8.55 45.09
N THR A 829 21.32 -7.99 43.88
CA THR A 829 21.77 -6.60 43.65
C THR A 829 20.61 -5.63 43.36
N ASP A 830 20.87 -4.32 43.46
CA ASP A 830 19.89 -3.20 43.47
C ASP A 830 18.72 -3.26 42.47
N ARG A 831 18.83 -4.00 41.36
CA ARG A 831 17.74 -4.16 40.37
C ARG A 831 16.91 -5.45 40.51
N GLY A 832 17.44 -6.53 41.08
CA GLY A 832 16.68 -7.77 41.40
C GLY A 832 16.21 -8.65 40.23
N TRP A 833 16.54 -8.32 38.97
CA TRP A 833 16.10 -9.11 37.79
C TRP A 833 16.96 -8.83 36.55
N PHE A 834 16.92 -9.74 35.56
CA PHE A 834 17.43 -9.53 34.20
C PHE A 834 16.65 -10.37 33.18
N SER A 835 16.75 -10.01 31.90
CA SER A 835 16.20 -10.79 30.78
C SER A 835 17.34 -11.52 30.06
N VAL A 836 17.13 -12.80 29.75
CA VAL A 836 18.02 -13.62 28.94
C VAL A 836 17.45 -13.73 27.52
N LEU A 837 18.27 -13.34 26.55
CA LEU A 837 17.99 -13.54 25.13
C LEU A 837 18.34 -14.99 24.78
N THR A 838 17.35 -15.87 24.63
CA THR A 838 17.58 -17.26 24.22
C THR A 838 17.56 -17.37 22.69
N GLU A 839 18.52 -18.10 22.12
CA GLU A 839 18.51 -18.48 20.69
C GLU A 839 17.50 -19.60 20.41
N GLU A 840 17.23 -20.41 21.45
CA GLU A 840 16.30 -21.54 21.43
C GLU A 840 14.85 -21.09 21.57
N ASP A 841 13.99 -21.76 20.81
CA ASP A 841 12.54 -21.64 20.95
C ASP A 841 12.11 -22.38 22.22
N LEU A 842 11.63 -21.65 23.23
CA LEU A 842 11.12 -22.23 24.49
C LEU A 842 9.61 -22.55 24.40
N ASN A 843 9.07 -22.60 23.18
CA ASN A 843 7.75 -23.13 22.91
C ASN A 843 7.71 -24.63 23.16
N ALA A 844 6.57 -25.09 23.65
CA ALA A 844 6.35 -26.49 23.94
C ALA A 844 5.35 -27.07 22.93
N ARG A 845 5.78 -28.06 22.14
CA ARG A 845 4.90 -28.78 21.22
C ARG A 845 4.56 -30.17 21.75
N GLY A 846 4.22 -30.21 23.05
CA GLY A 846 3.75 -31.41 23.76
C GLY A 846 4.41 -31.65 25.11
N PHE A 847 5.63 -31.12 25.32
CA PHE A 847 6.40 -31.23 26.55
C PHE A 847 7.09 -29.91 26.90
N LEU A 848 7.01 -29.50 28.18
CA LEU A 848 7.79 -28.42 28.78
C LEU A 848 8.18 -28.85 30.18
N ALA A 849 9.44 -28.67 30.58
CA ALA A 849 9.83 -28.77 31.97
C ALA A 849 10.72 -27.58 32.33
N VAL A 850 10.44 -26.93 33.46
CA VAL A 850 11.28 -25.87 34.03
C VAL A 850 11.67 -26.33 35.43
N SER A 851 12.96 -26.58 35.65
CA SER A 851 13.49 -27.03 36.94
C SER A 851 14.50 -26.03 37.46
N PHE A 852 14.48 -25.74 38.76
CA PHE A 852 15.49 -24.91 39.42
C PHE A 852 15.46 -25.11 40.93
N ASP A 853 16.59 -24.79 41.58
CA ASP A 853 16.64 -24.60 43.03
C ASP A 853 16.46 -23.11 43.35
N ILE A 854 15.64 -22.80 44.35
CA ILE A 854 15.35 -21.42 44.74
C ILE A 854 15.29 -21.26 46.26
N LYS A 855 15.74 -20.10 46.74
CA LYS A 855 15.63 -19.67 48.14
C LYS A 855 15.21 -18.22 48.20
N PHE A 856 14.03 -17.96 48.75
CA PHE A 856 13.55 -16.60 49.00
C PHE A 856 14.21 -16.03 50.26
N THR A 857 14.77 -14.83 50.17
CA THR A 857 15.27 -14.09 51.35
C THR A 857 14.23 -13.12 51.91
N GLU A 858 13.28 -12.68 51.06
CA GLU A 858 12.16 -11.83 51.43
C GLU A 858 10.84 -12.38 50.84
N PRO A 859 9.69 -12.16 51.50
CA PRO A 859 8.41 -12.73 51.06
C PRO A 859 7.90 -12.17 49.72
N GLY A 860 8.26 -10.93 49.37
CA GLY A 860 7.70 -10.22 48.21
C GLY A 860 6.18 -10.04 48.30
N ILE A 861 5.58 -9.34 47.33
CA ILE A 861 4.10 -9.26 47.20
C ILE A 861 3.62 -10.39 46.28
N MET A 862 4.18 -10.43 45.07
CA MET A 862 3.79 -11.34 43.99
C MET A 862 4.99 -11.68 43.08
N PRO A 863 6.14 -12.13 43.65
CA PRO A 863 7.39 -12.24 42.90
C PRO A 863 7.32 -13.29 41.78
N VAL A 864 7.95 -12.98 40.64
CA VAL A 864 8.02 -13.85 39.45
C VAL A 864 9.46 -14.29 39.23
N PRO A 865 9.87 -15.50 39.69
CA PRO A 865 11.24 -15.94 39.55
C PRO A 865 11.66 -16.23 38.10
N VAL A 866 10.76 -16.81 37.30
CA VAL A 866 11.02 -17.19 35.91
C VAL A 866 9.76 -16.98 35.07
N GLY A 867 9.90 -16.35 33.92
CA GLY A 867 8.81 -16.26 32.94
C GLY A 867 9.32 -16.14 31.51
N TYR A 868 8.55 -16.64 30.56
CA TYR A 868 8.86 -16.58 29.14
C TYR A 868 7.65 -16.09 28.35
N GLY A 869 7.82 -15.03 27.56
CA GLY A 869 6.78 -14.48 26.71
C GLY A 869 6.38 -13.04 27.03
N VAL A 870 5.26 -12.59 26.46
CA VAL A 870 4.75 -11.23 26.57
C VAL A 870 3.45 -11.20 27.38
N TRP A 871 3.42 -10.33 28.39
CA TRP A 871 2.28 -10.11 29.25
C TRP A 871 0.96 -9.94 28.49
N ASN A 872 -0.09 -10.59 29.00
CA ASN A 872 -1.47 -10.54 28.48
C ASN A 872 -1.59 -10.85 26.97
N ARG A 873 -0.63 -11.61 26.42
CA ARG A 873 -0.62 -12.04 25.03
C ARG A 873 -0.28 -13.50 24.86
N SER A 874 0.94 -13.91 25.24
CA SER A 874 1.46 -15.26 24.96
C SER A 874 2.62 -15.60 25.88
N GLY A 875 2.65 -16.82 26.41
CA GLY A 875 3.77 -17.31 27.21
C GLY A 875 3.37 -18.12 28.43
N TRP A 876 4.34 -18.30 29.31
CA TRP A 876 4.20 -18.91 30.62
C TRP A 876 5.01 -18.16 31.67
N PHE A 877 4.60 -18.27 32.93
CA PHE A 877 5.36 -17.71 34.04
C PHE A 877 5.14 -18.49 35.32
N ILE A 878 6.12 -18.40 36.20
CA ILE A 878 6.12 -19.01 37.51
C ILE A 878 6.15 -17.88 38.53
N GLN A 879 5.24 -17.93 39.51
CA GLN A 879 5.02 -16.86 40.46
C GLN A 879 4.75 -17.41 41.87
N LYS A 880 5.14 -16.66 42.90
CA LYS A 880 4.57 -16.82 44.25
C LYS A 880 3.32 -15.95 44.36
N PHE A 881 2.16 -16.56 44.54
CA PHE A 881 0.86 -15.89 44.66
C PHE A 881 0.15 -16.38 45.92
N GLN A 882 -0.23 -15.46 46.82
CA GLN A 882 -0.89 -15.80 48.10
C GLN A 882 -0.14 -16.89 48.90
N GLU A 883 1.18 -16.71 49.07
CA GLU A 883 2.09 -17.66 49.71
C GLU A 883 2.25 -19.03 49.02
N LYS A 884 1.66 -19.26 47.85
CA LYS A 884 1.72 -20.53 47.10
C LYS A 884 2.44 -20.36 45.76
N TRP A 885 2.86 -21.47 45.16
CA TRP A 885 3.36 -21.48 43.79
C TRP A 885 2.22 -21.44 42.78
N ARG A 886 2.38 -20.60 41.75
CA ARG A 886 1.54 -20.56 40.56
C ARG A 886 2.39 -20.82 39.34
N PHE A 887 1.93 -21.74 38.49
CA PHE A 887 2.43 -21.91 37.14
C PHE A 887 1.32 -21.56 36.16
N HIS A 888 1.53 -20.50 35.39
CA HIS A 888 0.57 -20.02 34.40
C HIS A 888 1.00 -20.39 32.99
N LEU A 889 0.06 -20.87 32.19
CA LEU A 889 0.28 -21.23 30.79
C LEU A 889 -0.98 -20.97 29.97
N SER A 890 -0.90 -20.05 29.00
CA SER A 890 -1.96 -19.82 27.99
C SER A 890 -3.38 -19.68 28.59
N GLY A 891 -3.52 -18.96 29.71
CA GLY A 891 -4.81 -18.74 30.38
C GLY A 891 -5.23 -19.85 31.36
N THR A 892 -4.37 -20.84 31.62
CA THR A 892 -4.56 -21.86 32.65
C THR A 892 -3.61 -21.60 33.81
N ASP A 893 -4.15 -21.56 35.04
CA ASP A 893 -3.38 -21.43 36.29
C ASP A 893 -3.30 -22.80 36.99
N CYS A 894 -2.10 -23.23 37.36
CA CYS A 894 -1.86 -24.37 38.25
C CYS A 894 -1.30 -23.85 39.57
N ASP A 895 -2.07 -23.94 40.66
CA ASP A 895 -1.69 -23.40 41.97
C ASP A 895 -1.38 -24.52 42.98
N SER A 896 -0.28 -24.38 43.74
CA SER A 896 0.10 -25.36 44.77
C SER A 896 -0.73 -25.27 46.04
N ALA A 897 -0.85 -26.41 46.73
CA ALA A 897 -1.36 -26.44 48.10
C ALA A 897 -0.30 -26.04 49.14
N SER A 898 0.99 -26.26 48.83
CA SER A 898 2.12 -26.01 49.74
C SER A 898 2.53 -24.53 49.76
N PRO A 899 2.88 -23.98 50.95
CA PRO A 899 3.42 -22.64 51.06
C PRO A 899 4.88 -22.54 50.59
N VAL A 900 5.32 -21.34 50.25
CA VAL A 900 6.71 -21.01 49.90
C VAL A 900 7.46 -20.50 51.13
N PRO A 901 8.29 -21.32 51.82
CA PRO A 901 9.05 -20.89 52.99
C PRO A 901 10.13 -19.85 52.67
N LEU A 902 10.46 -19.03 53.66
CA LEU A 902 11.58 -18.08 53.63
C LEU A 902 12.87 -18.73 54.13
N ASN A 903 13.99 -18.36 53.51
CA ASN A 903 15.35 -18.77 53.88
C ASN A 903 15.62 -20.29 53.80
N GLU A 904 14.75 -21.04 53.12
CA GLU A 904 14.92 -22.46 52.84
C GLU A 904 15.16 -22.69 51.34
N TRP A 905 16.02 -23.65 51.00
CA TRP A 905 16.20 -24.10 49.63
C TRP A 905 15.09 -25.05 49.24
N LEU A 906 14.47 -24.77 48.10
CA LEU A 906 13.45 -25.60 47.47
C LEU A 906 13.93 -26.02 46.09
N HIS A 907 13.84 -27.31 45.79
CA HIS A 907 13.93 -27.80 44.42
C HIS A 907 12.53 -27.78 43.81
N MET A 908 12.38 -27.14 42.65
CA MET A 908 11.10 -26.93 42.00
C MET A 908 11.11 -27.47 40.58
N ASP A 909 10.06 -28.22 40.22
CA ASP A 909 9.82 -28.67 38.85
C ASP A 909 8.43 -28.25 38.38
N PHE A 910 8.37 -27.61 37.22
CA PHE A 910 7.15 -27.15 36.57
C PHE A 910 7.02 -27.85 35.22
N ILE A 911 6.08 -28.78 35.10
CA ILE A 911 6.05 -29.74 34.00
C ILE A 911 4.72 -29.63 33.25
N VAL A 912 4.78 -29.52 31.93
CA VAL A 912 3.67 -29.70 30.99
C VAL A 912 3.95 -30.96 30.20
N GLU A 913 3.10 -31.97 30.33
CA GLU A 913 3.25 -33.24 29.62
C GLU A 913 1.87 -33.84 29.38
N ASN A 914 1.60 -34.36 28.17
CA ASN A 914 0.34 -35.04 27.84
C ASN A 914 -0.93 -34.23 28.18
N GLY A 915 -0.89 -32.91 27.97
CA GLY A 915 -2.02 -32.02 28.27
C GLY A 915 -2.29 -31.81 29.77
N GLN A 916 -1.31 -32.08 30.63
CA GLN A 916 -1.35 -31.83 32.07
C GLN A 916 -0.24 -30.86 32.48
N MET A 917 -0.57 -29.91 33.35
CA MET A 917 0.39 -29.08 34.09
C MET A 917 0.57 -29.63 35.49
N ARG A 918 1.82 -29.72 35.97
CA ARG A 918 2.18 -30.17 37.32
C ARG A 918 3.21 -29.25 37.95
N ILE A 919 3.10 -29.07 39.26
CA ILE A 919 4.13 -28.45 40.10
C ILE A 919 4.65 -29.50 41.07
N GLN A 920 5.96 -29.70 41.11
CA GLN A 920 6.64 -30.51 42.11
C GLN A 920 7.54 -29.64 42.98
N GLN A 921 7.51 -29.88 44.29
CA GLN A 921 8.36 -29.24 45.28
C GLN A 921 9.10 -30.34 46.03
N ASN A 922 10.43 -30.32 46.00
CA ASN A 922 11.32 -31.34 46.58
C ASN A 922 10.93 -32.77 46.15
N GLY A 923 10.59 -32.95 44.87
CA GLY A 923 10.20 -34.23 44.29
C GLY A 923 8.77 -34.70 44.59
N GLN A 924 7.98 -33.95 45.35
CA GLN A 924 6.57 -34.27 45.61
C GLN A 924 5.65 -33.38 44.77
N THR A 925 4.65 -33.98 44.12
CA THR A 925 3.65 -33.22 43.35
C THR A 925 2.72 -32.46 44.31
N VAL A 926 2.73 -31.13 44.21
CA VAL A 926 1.96 -30.22 45.08
C VAL A 926 0.80 -29.55 44.35
N ALA A 927 0.73 -29.69 43.02
CA ALA A 927 -0.37 -29.22 42.16
C ALA A 927 -0.43 -30.02 40.86
N GLN A 928 -1.63 -30.24 40.31
CA GLN A 928 -1.84 -30.76 38.96
C GLN A 928 -3.18 -30.32 38.37
N VAL A 929 -3.19 -29.84 37.12
CA VAL A 929 -4.41 -29.43 36.38
C VAL A 929 -4.34 -29.79 34.90
N PRO A 930 -5.48 -30.07 34.23
CA PRO A 930 -5.54 -30.24 32.78
C PRO A 930 -5.38 -28.90 32.03
N VAL A 931 -4.74 -28.93 30.87
CA VAL A 931 -4.57 -27.75 29.99
C VAL A 931 -5.72 -27.70 28.98
N SER A 932 -6.48 -26.62 28.98
CA SER A 932 -7.73 -26.48 28.20
C SER A 932 -7.55 -25.98 26.76
N LYS A 933 -6.35 -25.56 26.37
CA LYS A 933 -6.06 -24.96 25.05
C LYS A 933 -4.81 -25.55 24.41
N SER A 934 -4.77 -25.64 23.08
CA SER A 934 -3.55 -26.00 22.36
C SER A 934 -2.46 -24.96 22.63
N LEU A 935 -1.23 -25.42 22.86
CA LEU A 935 -0.05 -24.57 23.04
C LEU A 935 0.19 -23.81 21.72
N ALA A 936 -0.02 -22.49 21.74
CA ALA A 936 0.36 -21.62 20.63
C ALA A 936 1.88 -21.37 20.68
N ASP A 937 2.50 -21.06 19.54
CA ASP A 937 3.87 -20.54 19.54
C ASP A 937 3.90 -19.20 20.33
N TRP A 938 4.65 -19.16 21.42
CA TRP A 938 4.90 -17.98 22.23
C TRP A 938 6.14 -17.23 21.74
N PHE A 939 6.17 -15.93 22.02
CA PHE A 939 7.27 -15.06 21.67
C PHE A 939 7.60 -14.14 22.84
N GLY A 940 8.88 -13.95 23.16
CA GLY A 940 9.34 -13.05 24.23
C GLY A 940 10.76 -13.40 24.72
N ASP A 941 11.24 -12.66 25.72
CA ASP A 941 12.49 -13.00 26.43
C ASP A 941 12.20 -13.96 27.61
N LEU A 942 13.24 -14.66 28.05
CA LEU A 942 13.24 -15.34 29.34
C LEU A 942 13.56 -14.31 30.42
N TYR A 943 12.59 -13.94 31.24
CA TYR A 943 12.76 -13.03 32.35
C TYR A 943 13.06 -13.82 33.63
N LEU A 944 14.11 -13.40 34.33
CA LEU A 944 14.50 -13.96 35.61
C LEU A 944 14.37 -12.90 36.68
N GLY A 945 13.54 -13.19 37.67
CA GLY A 945 13.23 -12.32 38.80
C GLY A 945 12.23 -11.20 38.55
N GLN A 946 11.56 -11.17 37.38
CA GLN A 946 10.52 -10.20 37.06
C GLN A 946 9.60 -10.71 35.94
N TYR A 947 8.47 -10.04 35.79
CA TYR A 947 7.46 -10.23 34.77
C TYR A 947 7.67 -9.32 33.54
N SER A 948 7.32 -9.80 32.34
CA SER A 948 7.60 -9.07 31.09
C SER A 948 6.76 -7.81 30.85
N GLY A 949 5.65 -7.65 31.58
CA GLY A 949 4.70 -6.54 31.38
C GLY A 949 4.89 -5.32 32.29
N SER A 950 5.56 -5.46 33.43
CA SER A 950 5.71 -4.39 34.42
C SER A 950 6.96 -4.63 35.26
N GLN A 951 7.85 -3.64 35.35
CA GLN A 951 9.06 -3.72 36.20
C GLN A 951 8.79 -3.23 37.63
N ALA A 952 7.57 -3.42 38.12
CA ALA A 952 7.16 -2.91 39.42
C ALA A 952 7.74 -3.73 40.58
N PRO A 953 8.02 -3.10 41.74
CA PRO A 953 8.59 -3.78 42.90
C PRO A 953 7.79 -4.98 43.38
N GLU A 954 6.46 -5.01 43.21
CA GLU A 954 5.61 -6.12 43.66
C GLU A 954 5.94 -7.47 43.01
N TYR A 955 6.51 -7.47 41.81
CA TYR A 955 6.81 -8.66 41.02
C TYR A 955 8.28 -9.10 41.10
N GLN A 956 9.14 -8.33 41.79
CA GLN A 956 10.57 -8.61 41.86
C GLN A 956 10.85 -9.77 42.81
N PHE A 957 11.60 -10.75 42.33
CA PHE A 957 12.15 -11.81 43.16
C PHE A 957 13.34 -11.29 43.99
N ARG A 958 13.37 -11.63 45.29
CA ARG A 958 14.47 -11.32 46.21
C ARG A 958 14.93 -12.62 46.86
N GLY A 959 16.08 -13.11 46.42
CA GLY A 959 16.62 -14.39 46.87
C GLY A 959 17.71 -14.93 45.94
N GLU A 960 18.04 -16.20 46.15
CA GLU A 960 19.06 -16.93 45.39
C GLU A 960 18.38 -18.00 44.52
N MET A 961 18.86 -18.21 43.29
CA MET A 961 18.40 -19.28 42.40
C MET A 961 19.60 -19.96 41.73
N LYS A 962 19.55 -21.28 41.56
CA LYS A 962 20.62 -22.05 40.90
C LYS A 962 20.04 -23.23 40.14
N ASN A 963 20.85 -23.85 39.28
CA ASN A 963 20.50 -25.03 38.49
C ASN A 963 19.23 -24.84 37.63
N LEU A 964 19.01 -23.64 37.07
CA LEU A 964 17.86 -23.40 36.19
C LEU A 964 18.05 -24.16 34.89
N ARG A 965 17.11 -25.04 34.58
CA ARG A 965 17.08 -25.83 33.35
C ARG A 965 15.67 -25.81 32.75
N ILE A 966 15.61 -25.68 31.43
CA ILE A 966 14.36 -25.70 30.67
C ILE A 966 14.49 -26.79 29.62
N TRP A 967 13.53 -27.69 29.55
CA TRP A 967 13.44 -28.73 28.52
C TRP A 967 12.14 -28.58 27.74
N GLY A 968 12.16 -28.94 26.46
CA GLY A 968 10.98 -28.93 25.60
C GLY A 968 11.18 -29.74 24.32
N ASN A 969 10.16 -29.76 23.48
CA ASN A 969 10.14 -30.47 22.21
C ASN A 969 9.37 -29.79 21.07
#